data_AF-A0A537HTD8-F1
#
_entry.id   AF-A0A537HTD8-F1
#
_cell.length_a   1.000
_cell.length_b   1.000
_cell.length_c   1.000
_cell.angle_alpha   90.00
_cell.angle_beta   90.00
_cell.angle_gamma   90.00
#
_symmetry.space_group_name_H-M   'P 1'
#
loop_
_entity.id
_entity.type
_entity.pdbx_description
1 polymer ?
#
loop_
_entity_poly.entity_id
_entity_poly.type
_entity_poly.pdbx_seq_one_letter_code
_entity_poly.pdbx_strand_id
1 'polypeptide(L)'
;MSDGPRIAVLPLSNISSDNRDEYFADGMTEELISTLSRIAGLRVIARTSVIRYKATTKPIIEIGKELGVNTILEGSVRKSGNKIRITAQLIDASSEEHLWAQEYDRELEDIFTIQSDIAKRIAKALKVRVMQSESLRLEKKATGIPEAYSFYLKGRHSSSTRAEAGLNSAIGYFEKALKADPKFALAYTGLADAYSILALLEFVPPREAFPKAKIAAEKALALDDRLAEAHVSLGLVRFQYEWDWSGAEKEFKRALELNSGYAPAHQYYADYLKALGRFDDALSEMGQAKSLDPLSLAINTGVGHVLYLSREYDRSIEQYRKTVDSDPAFIPARLWFGRPYMQKGMFREAIDQLKEAVKLSNESTVSLAMLGQAYASAGQANEAQEILGRLLERAKKQYVPSYWIALVQMSIGNKDEAFAWLERAYNERSSWLVWANVEPRFDRLRDDARFDSILSRMRLGALQPIAQDDVKVRSLLSSLSNVALSHYKVIGNYTRHDEKARNLLKDLKQKIISGLESSAPKHENYLVWAPPGSGKTFFVHQISDALRQNVRYSEINLAETDERAFRGVMTQQDMLDGPSLFFVDEADSRKVEAWPYEALIPYLDAKVHPNRRQVFILAGSSGTSMKEMKRNITSHPKGLDLLSRIPQGNEYEIPAMTPGDRILITLASLKQAGRDIGKNVMEVEKLALYYAAVTPELANARQLRESALRCVERMPAGEDRVRYDNLFGSGDIHGKEFWIKARTDIPDLIGAYVRLDD
;
A
#
# COMPACT_ATOMS: atom_id res chain seq x y z
N MET A 1 0.33 23.10 0.07
CA MET A 1 1.47 23.68 -0.66
C MET A 1 0.94 24.35 -1.92
N SER A 2 1.44 25.52 -2.30
CA SER A 2 1.00 26.22 -3.52
C SER A 2 1.31 25.38 -4.76
N ASP A 3 0.33 25.20 -5.64
CA ASP A 3 0.50 24.56 -6.95
C ASP A 3 1.63 25.24 -7.73
N GLY A 4 2.77 24.58 -7.85
CA GLY A 4 3.88 25.04 -8.67
C GLY A 4 3.49 25.08 -10.17
N PRO A 5 4.27 25.76 -11.03
CA PRO A 5 3.96 25.88 -12.45
C PRO A 5 3.72 24.52 -13.10
N ARG A 6 2.64 24.43 -13.90
CA ARG A 6 2.27 23.23 -14.66
C ARG A 6 2.73 23.40 -16.11
N ILE A 7 3.48 22.42 -16.61
CA ILE A 7 4.09 22.44 -17.93
C ILE A 7 3.75 21.16 -18.69
N ALA A 8 3.45 21.29 -19.98
CA ALA A 8 3.39 20.16 -20.92
C ALA A 8 4.58 20.22 -21.87
N VAL A 9 5.22 19.08 -22.16
CA VAL A 9 6.22 18.96 -23.22
C VAL A 9 5.56 18.26 -24.40
N LEU A 10 5.29 18.97 -25.49
CA LEU A 10 4.69 18.35 -26.67
C LEU A 10 5.70 17.45 -27.39
N PRO A 11 5.24 16.42 -28.12
CA PRO A 11 6.10 15.60 -28.95
C PRO A 11 6.98 16.45 -29.87
N LEU A 12 8.30 16.33 -29.70
CA LEU A 12 9.25 17.06 -30.53
C LEU A 12 9.07 16.65 -32.00
N SER A 13 9.09 17.63 -32.89
CA SER A 13 8.97 17.39 -34.33
C SER A 13 10.28 16.81 -34.89
N ASN A 14 10.22 15.68 -35.58
CA ASN A 14 11.36 15.16 -36.33
C ASN A 14 11.47 15.88 -37.67
N ILE A 15 12.54 16.66 -37.87
CA ILE A 15 12.83 17.39 -39.12
C ILE A 15 14.08 16.84 -39.82
N SER A 16 14.45 15.60 -39.49
CA SER A 16 15.51 14.84 -40.14
C SER A 16 15.07 14.37 -41.52
N SER A 17 16.01 14.12 -42.43
CA SER A 17 15.71 13.58 -43.76
C SER A 17 15.34 12.10 -43.76
N ASP A 18 15.58 11.40 -42.64
CA ASP A 18 15.31 9.96 -42.48
C ASP A 18 14.22 9.73 -41.43
N ASN A 19 13.09 9.15 -41.85
CA ASN A 19 11.99 8.80 -40.95
C ASN A 19 12.38 7.73 -39.92
N ARG A 20 13.51 7.02 -40.11
CA ARG A 20 14.02 6.04 -39.15
C ARG A 20 14.49 6.67 -37.84
N ASP A 21 14.67 7.99 -37.76
CA ASP A 21 15.03 8.70 -36.53
C ASP A 21 13.82 9.17 -35.70
N GLU A 22 12.60 8.76 -36.04
CA GLU A 22 11.38 9.13 -35.28
C GLU A 22 11.45 8.72 -33.80
N TYR A 23 12.03 7.55 -33.51
CA TYR A 23 12.25 7.08 -32.14
C TYR A 23 13.10 8.07 -31.32
N PHE A 24 13.98 8.83 -31.98
CA PHE A 24 14.88 9.78 -31.32
C PHE A 24 14.09 10.99 -30.83
N ALA A 25 13.20 11.55 -31.66
CA ALA A 25 12.34 12.67 -31.24
C ALA A 25 11.35 12.24 -30.13
N ASP A 26 10.73 11.07 -30.28
CA ASP A 26 9.83 10.51 -29.26
C ASP A 26 10.55 10.21 -27.94
N GLY A 27 11.75 9.64 -28.03
CA GLY A 27 12.60 9.34 -26.89
C GLY A 27 13.07 10.60 -26.18
N MET A 28 13.51 11.61 -26.92
CA MET A 28 13.91 12.91 -26.36
C MET A 28 12.76 13.64 -25.66
N THR A 29 11.54 13.53 -26.19
CA THR A 29 10.34 14.06 -25.54
C THR A 29 10.15 13.43 -24.16
N GLU A 30 10.20 12.09 -24.09
CA GLU A 30 10.06 11.34 -22.83
C GLU A 30 11.16 11.70 -21.82
N GLU A 31 12.40 11.84 -22.28
CA GLU A 31 13.54 12.14 -21.42
C GLU A 31 13.49 13.56 -20.87
N LEU A 32 13.01 14.53 -21.65
CA LEU A 32 12.75 15.89 -21.15
C LEU A 32 11.63 15.90 -20.10
N ILE A 33 10.55 15.14 -20.32
CA ILE A 33 9.47 14.98 -19.34
C ILE A 33 10.02 14.39 -18.03
N SER A 34 10.77 13.29 -18.12
CA SER A 34 11.38 12.64 -16.94
C SER A 34 12.33 13.59 -16.21
N THR A 35 13.22 14.27 -16.95
CA THR A 35 14.20 15.21 -16.39
C THR A 35 13.52 16.39 -15.66
N LEU A 36 12.51 17.01 -16.28
CA LEU A 36 11.78 18.13 -15.68
C LEU A 36 10.95 17.68 -14.47
N SER A 37 10.37 16.48 -14.48
CA SER A 37 9.53 15.97 -13.38
C SER A 37 10.28 15.85 -12.06
N ARG A 38 11.61 15.70 -12.11
CA ARG A 38 12.50 15.58 -10.93
C ARG A 38 12.77 16.91 -10.22
N ILE A 39 12.36 18.04 -10.79
CA ILE A 39 12.52 19.37 -10.19
C ILE A 39 11.34 19.62 -9.25
N ALA A 40 11.61 19.71 -7.95
CA ALA A 40 10.58 20.01 -6.97
C ALA A 40 9.94 21.38 -7.28
N GLY A 41 8.61 21.39 -7.28
CA GLY A 41 7.83 22.60 -7.61
C GLY A 41 7.53 22.78 -9.09
N LEU A 42 7.97 21.90 -9.99
CA LEU A 42 7.42 21.77 -11.34
C LEU A 42 6.45 20.60 -11.41
N ARG A 43 5.30 20.80 -12.05
CA ARG A 43 4.37 19.71 -12.39
C ARG A 43 4.38 19.51 -13.90
N VAL A 44 4.87 18.36 -14.32
CA VAL A 44 5.04 18.05 -15.75
C VAL A 44 3.97 17.07 -16.18
N ILE A 45 3.28 17.38 -17.28
CA ILE A 45 2.29 16.47 -17.86
C ILE A 45 3.00 15.28 -18.51
N ALA A 46 2.55 14.07 -18.17
CA ALA A 46 3.13 12.82 -18.65
C ALA A 46 2.93 12.62 -20.16
N ARG A 47 3.84 11.84 -20.77
CA ARG A 47 3.88 11.58 -22.22
C ARG A 47 2.57 11.04 -22.79
N THR A 48 1.92 10.14 -22.06
CA THR A 48 0.63 9.51 -22.41
C THR A 48 -0.48 10.53 -22.70
N SER A 49 -0.48 11.67 -22.02
CA SER A 49 -1.43 12.76 -22.29
C SER A 49 -1.02 13.62 -23.47
N VAL A 50 0.27 13.92 -23.63
CA VAL A 50 0.76 14.84 -24.68
C VAL A 50 0.94 14.16 -26.04
N ILE A 51 1.13 12.83 -26.09
CA ILE A 51 1.45 12.11 -27.34
C ILE A 51 0.35 12.24 -28.41
N ARG A 52 -0.90 12.48 -28.01
CA ARG A 52 -2.02 12.71 -28.94
C ARG A 52 -1.90 14.01 -29.72
N TYR A 53 -1.08 14.95 -29.26
CA TYR A 53 -0.81 16.21 -29.95
C TYR A 53 0.36 16.10 -30.94
N LYS A 54 0.87 14.88 -31.17
CA LYS A 54 1.87 14.65 -32.20
C LYS A 54 1.33 15.05 -33.57
N ALA A 55 2.07 15.91 -34.27
CA ALA A 55 1.67 16.49 -35.56
C ALA A 55 0.27 17.15 -35.54
N THR A 56 -0.13 17.73 -34.40
CA THR A 56 -1.41 18.45 -34.30
C THR A 56 -1.33 19.81 -34.98
N THR A 57 -2.47 20.29 -35.48
CA THR A 57 -2.67 21.66 -35.96
C THR A 57 -3.47 22.51 -34.97
N LYS A 58 -3.74 21.96 -33.78
CA LYS A 58 -4.57 22.59 -32.76
C LYS A 58 -3.85 23.80 -32.14
N PRO A 59 -4.55 24.92 -31.88
CA PRO A 59 -3.96 26.08 -31.21
C PRO A 59 -3.41 25.75 -29.81
N ILE A 60 -2.30 26.39 -29.42
CA ILE A 60 -1.61 26.19 -28.14
C ILE A 60 -2.56 26.47 -26.97
N ILE A 61 -3.38 27.51 -27.08
CA ILE A 61 -4.37 27.85 -26.06
C ILE A 61 -5.40 26.74 -25.80
N GLU A 62 -5.80 25.98 -26.83
CA GLU A 62 -6.73 24.87 -26.66
C GLU A 62 -6.04 23.65 -26.04
N ILE A 63 -4.80 23.36 -26.46
CA ILE A 63 -3.98 22.30 -25.86
C ILE A 63 -3.74 22.59 -24.37
N GLY A 64 -3.41 23.84 -24.03
CA GLY A 64 -3.22 24.28 -22.66
C GLY A 64 -4.46 24.07 -21.79
N LYS A 65 -5.65 24.41 -22.30
CA LYS A 65 -6.93 24.18 -21.62
C LYS A 65 -7.21 22.69 -21.40
N GLU A 66 -7.02 21.85 -22.40
CA GLU A 66 -7.28 20.41 -22.30
C GLU A 66 -6.33 19.68 -21.35
N LEU A 67 -5.08 20.12 -21.29
CA LEU A 67 -4.08 19.57 -20.37
C LEU A 67 -4.10 20.24 -18.99
N GLY A 68 -4.82 21.35 -18.83
CA GLY A 68 -4.83 22.14 -17.60
C GLY A 68 -3.46 22.74 -17.27
N VAL A 69 -2.75 23.24 -18.29
CA VAL A 69 -1.42 23.86 -18.17
C VAL A 69 -1.41 25.28 -18.70
N ASN A 70 -0.55 26.11 -18.12
CA ASN A 70 -0.35 27.49 -18.55
C ASN A 70 0.93 27.64 -19.38
N THR A 71 1.75 26.60 -19.45
CA THR A 71 3.02 26.63 -20.16
C THR A 71 3.20 25.38 -20.99
N ILE A 72 3.65 25.55 -22.23
CA ILE A 72 3.93 24.46 -23.16
C ILE A 72 5.38 24.58 -23.65
N LEU A 73 6.12 23.48 -23.61
CA LEU A 73 7.40 23.31 -24.28
C LEU A 73 7.16 22.62 -25.62
N GLU A 74 7.57 23.28 -26.69
CA GLU A 74 7.60 22.72 -28.03
C GLU A 74 9.02 22.69 -28.58
N GLY A 75 9.22 21.94 -29.64
CA GLY A 75 10.52 21.91 -30.29
C GLY A 75 10.61 20.96 -31.47
N SER A 76 11.80 20.94 -32.04
CA SER A 76 12.14 20.06 -33.16
C SER A 76 13.52 19.47 -32.97
N VAL A 77 13.70 18.26 -33.50
CA VAL A 77 14.98 17.55 -33.50
C VAL A 77 15.34 17.18 -34.93
N ARG A 78 16.58 17.49 -35.32
CA ARG A 78 17.24 16.98 -36.52
C ARG A 78 18.43 16.15 -36.10
N LYS A 79 18.53 14.93 -36.61
CA LYS A 79 19.68 14.06 -36.42
C LYS A 79 20.29 13.71 -37.77
N SER A 80 21.62 13.79 -37.84
CA SER A 80 22.40 13.39 -39.02
C SER A 80 23.71 12.75 -38.56
N GLY A 81 23.74 11.42 -38.53
CA GLY A 81 24.85 10.67 -37.94
C GLY A 81 25.03 11.03 -36.46
N ASN A 82 26.21 11.59 -36.12
CA ASN A 82 26.55 12.04 -34.77
C ASN A 82 26.14 13.49 -34.47
N LYS A 83 25.73 14.27 -35.48
CA LYS A 83 25.32 15.67 -35.28
C LYS A 83 23.83 15.76 -34.97
N ILE A 84 23.50 16.58 -33.98
CA ILE A 84 22.13 16.84 -33.56
C ILE A 84 21.88 18.34 -33.55
N ARG A 85 20.68 18.72 -34.02
CA ARG A 85 20.14 20.05 -33.85
C ARG A 85 18.82 19.96 -33.11
N ILE A 86 18.72 20.66 -31.98
CA ILE A 86 17.52 20.70 -31.15
C ILE A 86 17.08 22.15 -31.02
N THR A 87 15.84 22.43 -31.37
CA THR A 87 15.17 23.69 -31.08
C THR A 87 14.17 23.44 -29.98
N ALA A 88 14.17 24.27 -28.93
CA ALA A 88 13.22 24.19 -27.84
C ALA A 88 12.67 25.59 -27.53
N GLN A 89 11.36 25.70 -27.35
CA GLN A 89 10.66 26.95 -27.07
C GLN A 89 9.61 26.74 -25.98
N LEU A 90 9.65 27.61 -24.97
CA LEU A 90 8.71 27.66 -23.87
C LEU A 90 7.69 28.76 -24.14
N ILE A 91 6.42 28.41 -24.20
CA ILE A 91 5.31 29.26 -24.61
C ILE A 91 4.32 29.40 -23.45
N ASP A 92 3.86 30.62 -23.19
CA ASP A 92 2.70 30.86 -22.33
C ASP A 92 1.42 30.49 -23.09
N ALA A 93 0.68 29.51 -22.60
CA ALA A 93 -0.48 28.96 -23.32
C ALA A 93 -1.67 29.94 -23.37
N SER A 94 -1.71 30.97 -22.53
CA SER A 94 -2.82 31.92 -22.48
C SER A 94 -2.65 33.09 -23.44
N SER A 95 -1.41 33.54 -23.64
CA SER A 95 -1.05 34.67 -24.50
C SER A 95 -0.38 34.25 -25.81
N GLU A 96 0.04 32.98 -25.92
CA GLU A 96 0.88 32.43 -27.00
C GLU A 96 2.24 33.13 -27.16
N GLU A 97 2.68 33.88 -26.15
CA GLU A 97 3.99 34.54 -26.13
C GLU A 97 5.13 33.56 -25.79
N HIS A 98 6.28 33.75 -26.43
CA HIS A 98 7.50 33.01 -26.12
C HIS A 98 8.15 33.52 -24.83
N LEU A 99 8.19 32.67 -23.81
CA LEU A 99 8.87 32.94 -22.54
C LEU A 99 10.39 32.70 -22.65
N TRP A 100 10.78 31.73 -23.48
CA TRP A 100 12.18 31.35 -23.73
C TRP A 100 12.27 30.54 -25.03
N ALA A 101 13.35 30.71 -25.79
CA ALA A 101 13.66 29.86 -26.93
C ALA A 101 15.17 29.68 -27.08
N GLN A 102 15.60 28.51 -27.54
CA GLN A 102 17.01 28.22 -27.80
C GLN A 102 17.21 27.15 -28.87
N GLU A 103 18.27 27.32 -29.66
CA GLU A 103 18.78 26.33 -30.61
C GLU A 103 20.10 25.75 -30.09
N TYR A 104 20.24 24.44 -30.20
CA TYR A 104 21.44 23.68 -29.88
C TYR A 104 21.91 22.99 -31.15
N ASP A 105 23.16 23.23 -31.57
CA ASP A 105 23.82 22.53 -32.67
C ASP A 105 25.10 21.89 -32.12
N ARG A 106 25.06 20.58 -31.87
CA ARG A 106 26.06 19.84 -31.06
C ARG A 106 26.18 18.39 -31.52
N GLU A 107 27.11 17.66 -30.91
CA GLU A 107 27.24 16.22 -31.11
C GLU A 107 26.33 15.43 -30.16
N LEU A 108 26.01 14.19 -30.52
CA LEU A 108 25.15 13.31 -29.72
C LEU A 108 25.74 13.04 -28.33
N GLU A 109 27.07 13.12 -28.18
CA GLU A 109 27.77 13.01 -26.89
C GLU A 109 27.40 14.11 -25.88
N ASP A 110 26.93 15.25 -26.38
CA ASP A 110 26.49 16.40 -25.57
C ASP A 110 25.03 16.30 -25.11
N ILE A 111 24.29 15.25 -25.50
CA ILE A 111 22.83 15.18 -25.33
C ILE A 111 22.38 15.38 -23.87
N PHE A 112 23.09 14.80 -22.91
CA PHE A 112 22.78 14.96 -21.49
C PHE A 112 23.03 16.38 -20.99
N THR A 113 24.06 17.04 -21.52
CA THR A 113 24.36 18.45 -21.22
C THR A 113 23.25 19.35 -21.75
N ILE A 114 22.74 19.05 -22.96
CA ILE A 114 21.62 19.79 -23.57
C ILE A 114 20.34 19.61 -22.75
N GLN A 115 19.98 18.38 -22.38
CA GLN A 115 18.81 18.11 -21.53
C GLN A 115 18.89 18.84 -20.19
N SER A 116 20.07 18.82 -19.55
CA SER A 116 20.33 19.53 -18.30
C SER A 116 20.17 21.04 -18.45
N ASP A 117 20.71 21.63 -19.53
CA ASP A 117 20.62 23.06 -19.80
C ASP A 117 19.17 23.48 -20.08
N ILE A 118 18.44 22.72 -20.90
CA ILE A 118 17.01 22.94 -21.17
C ILE A 118 16.23 22.92 -19.84
N ALA A 119 16.42 21.91 -18.99
CA ALA A 119 15.71 21.78 -17.72
C ALA A 119 15.99 22.97 -16.78
N LYS A 120 17.26 23.38 -16.65
CA LYS A 120 17.66 24.54 -15.82
C LYS A 120 17.10 25.86 -16.36
N ARG A 121 17.06 26.03 -17.68
CA ARG A 121 16.53 27.24 -18.32
C ARG A 121 15.02 27.35 -18.17
N ILE A 122 14.29 26.24 -18.33
CA ILE A 122 12.84 26.18 -18.08
C ILE A 122 12.54 26.53 -16.63
N ALA A 123 13.23 25.89 -15.67
CA ALA A 123 13.04 26.19 -14.25
C ALA A 123 13.32 27.67 -13.93
N LYS A 124 14.38 28.25 -14.51
CA LYS A 124 14.69 29.68 -14.39
C LYS A 124 13.60 30.58 -15.00
N ALA A 125 13.13 30.27 -16.21
CA ALA A 125 12.09 31.03 -16.89
C ALA A 125 10.77 31.02 -16.10
N LEU A 126 10.44 29.87 -15.51
CA LEU A 126 9.26 29.69 -14.66
C LEU A 126 9.45 30.12 -13.21
N LYS A 127 10.61 30.71 -12.88
CA LYS A 127 10.98 31.17 -11.53
C LYS A 127 10.87 30.06 -10.47
N VAL A 128 11.08 28.80 -10.86
CA VAL A 128 11.13 27.65 -9.95
C VAL A 128 12.54 27.53 -9.39
N ARG A 129 12.63 27.43 -8.07
CA ARG A 129 13.91 27.28 -7.37
C ARG A 129 14.41 25.85 -7.51
N VAL A 130 15.52 25.68 -8.24
CA VAL A 130 16.27 24.42 -8.30
C VAL A 130 17.25 24.35 -7.14
N MET A 131 17.14 23.34 -6.30
CA MET A 131 18.05 23.08 -5.18
C MET A 131 19.40 22.55 -5.68
N GLN A 132 20.44 22.69 -4.88
CA GLN A 132 21.78 22.20 -5.25
C GLN A 132 21.78 20.69 -5.51
N SER A 133 21.07 19.91 -4.68
CA SER A 133 20.90 18.46 -4.85
C SER A 133 20.14 18.08 -6.13
N GLU A 134 19.26 18.95 -6.63
CA GLU A 134 18.58 18.77 -7.92
C GLU A 134 19.50 19.10 -9.08
N SER A 135 20.25 20.21 -9.00
CA SER A 135 21.22 20.58 -10.03
C SER A 135 22.27 19.51 -10.26
N LEU A 136 22.84 18.95 -9.18
CA LEU A 136 23.81 17.86 -9.26
C LEU A 136 23.21 16.59 -9.87
N ARG A 137 21.92 16.32 -9.63
CA ARG A 137 21.22 15.18 -10.25
C ARG A 137 20.99 15.41 -11.74
N LEU A 138 20.60 16.61 -12.14
CA LEU A 138 20.40 16.97 -13.54
C LEU A 138 21.70 16.81 -14.33
N GLU A 139 22.84 17.21 -13.76
CA GLU A 139 24.15 17.12 -14.40
C GLU A 139 24.70 15.68 -14.56
N LYS A 140 24.10 14.70 -13.88
CA LYS A 140 24.55 13.30 -13.96
C LYS A 140 24.17 12.71 -15.32
N LYS A 141 25.19 12.40 -16.14
CA LYS A 141 24.99 11.69 -17.41
C LYS A 141 24.45 10.28 -17.16
N ALA A 142 23.44 9.86 -17.93
CA ALA A 142 22.87 8.53 -17.78
C ALA A 142 23.78 7.43 -18.34
N THR A 143 24.55 7.73 -19.39
CA THR A 143 25.63 6.90 -19.94
C THR A 143 26.68 7.79 -20.60
N GLY A 144 27.92 7.31 -20.70
CA GLY A 144 28.98 7.93 -21.50
C GLY A 144 29.04 7.42 -22.94
N ILE A 145 28.18 6.47 -23.32
CA ILE A 145 28.24 5.74 -24.60
C ILE A 145 27.01 6.10 -25.45
N PRO A 146 27.15 6.93 -26.50
CA PRO A 146 26.01 7.37 -27.33
C PRO A 146 25.23 6.22 -27.98
N GLU A 147 25.92 5.14 -28.35
CA GLU A 147 25.28 3.95 -28.93
C GLU A 147 24.34 3.26 -27.92
N ALA A 148 24.76 3.14 -26.66
CA ALA A 148 23.92 2.60 -25.60
C ALA A 148 22.66 3.45 -25.40
N TYR A 149 22.82 4.78 -25.44
CA TYR A 149 21.69 5.71 -25.34
C TYR A 149 20.70 5.57 -26.52
N SER A 150 21.21 5.45 -27.75
CA SER A 150 20.38 5.22 -28.94
C SER A 150 19.55 3.94 -28.83
N PHE A 151 20.15 2.83 -28.37
CA PHE A 151 19.40 1.59 -28.12
C PHE A 151 18.35 1.76 -27.02
N TYR A 152 18.67 2.46 -25.93
CA TYR A 152 17.72 2.75 -24.87
C TYR A 152 16.49 3.51 -25.38
N LEU A 153 16.67 4.57 -26.18
CA LEU A 153 15.55 5.34 -26.74
C LEU A 153 14.67 4.47 -27.67
N LYS A 154 15.27 3.58 -28.47
CA LYS A 154 14.52 2.60 -29.27
C LYS A 154 13.69 1.68 -28.38
N GLY A 155 14.27 1.21 -27.28
CA GLY A 155 13.56 0.38 -26.29
C GLY A 155 12.35 1.10 -25.70
N ARG A 156 12.53 2.36 -25.26
CA ARG A 156 11.43 3.20 -24.74
C ARG A 156 10.33 3.39 -25.78
N HIS A 157 10.69 3.74 -27.01
CA HIS A 157 9.74 3.90 -28.11
C HIS A 157 8.94 2.61 -28.36
N SER A 158 9.60 1.45 -28.49
CA SER A 158 8.93 0.16 -28.71
C SER A 158 8.00 -0.24 -27.55
N SER A 159 8.41 0.02 -26.30
CA SER A 159 7.61 -0.30 -25.11
C SER A 159 6.33 0.54 -24.98
N SER A 160 6.28 1.72 -25.60
CA SER A 160 5.17 2.65 -25.47
C SER A 160 3.85 2.13 -26.05
N THR A 161 3.90 1.20 -27.00
CA THR A 161 2.73 0.54 -27.59
C THR A 161 2.02 -0.39 -26.61
N ARG A 162 2.74 -0.90 -25.60
CA ARG A 162 2.30 -1.94 -24.66
C ARG A 162 1.74 -3.22 -25.31
N ALA A 163 1.98 -3.43 -26.61
CA ALA A 163 1.70 -4.68 -27.30
C ALA A 163 2.82 -5.70 -27.03
N GLU A 164 2.50 -6.98 -27.02
CA GLU A 164 3.47 -8.06 -26.76
C GLU A 164 4.73 -7.96 -27.64
N ALA A 165 4.56 -7.83 -28.96
CA ALA A 165 5.66 -7.69 -29.90
C ALA A 165 6.52 -6.44 -29.64
N GLY A 166 5.89 -5.33 -29.23
CA GLY A 166 6.56 -4.08 -28.88
C GLY A 166 7.38 -4.20 -27.60
N LEU A 167 6.84 -4.86 -26.57
CA LEU A 167 7.52 -5.14 -25.30
C LEU A 167 8.71 -6.09 -25.49
N ASN A 168 8.55 -7.15 -26.29
CA ASN A 168 9.65 -8.06 -26.65
C ASN A 168 10.75 -7.35 -27.46
N SER A 169 10.36 -6.48 -28.40
CA SER A 169 11.33 -5.64 -29.13
C SER A 169 12.06 -4.68 -28.19
N ALA A 170 11.36 -4.10 -27.21
CA ALA A 170 11.95 -3.22 -26.22
C ALA A 170 13.01 -3.94 -25.37
N ILE A 171 12.70 -5.15 -24.91
CA ILE A 171 13.66 -6.01 -24.18
C ILE A 171 14.95 -6.18 -24.99
N GLY A 172 14.83 -6.58 -26.26
CA GLY A 172 16.00 -6.77 -27.13
C GLY A 172 16.82 -5.49 -27.36
N TYR A 173 16.18 -4.31 -27.36
CA TYR A 173 16.90 -3.03 -27.43
C TYR A 173 17.57 -2.66 -26.10
N PHE A 174 16.93 -2.87 -24.95
CA PHE A 174 17.57 -2.62 -23.66
C PHE A 174 18.74 -3.57 -23.42
N GLU A 175 18.65 -4.84 -23.83
CA GLU A 175 19.78 -5.78 -23.79
C GLU A 175 20.96 -5.31 -24.66
N LYS A 176 20.69 -4.76 -25.85
CA LYS A 176 21.74 -4.16 -26.69
C LYS A 176 22.36 -2.93 -26.02
N ALA A 177 21.56 -2.08 -25.38
CA ALA A 177 22.06 -0.95 -24.61
C ALA A 177 22.98 -1.40 -23.47
N LEU A 178 22.62 -2.45 -22.75
CA LEU A 178 23.42 -3.02 -21.65
C LEU A 178 24.65 -3.77 -22.12
N LYS A 179 24.63 -4.34 -23.34
CA LYS A 179 25.82 -4.90 -23.96
C LYS A 179 26.84 -3.81 -24.31
N ALA A 180 26.37 -2.65 -24.74
CA ALA A 180 27.22 -1.50 -25.03
C ALA A 180 27.71 -0.81 -23.74
N ASP A 181 26.84 -0.64 -22.74
CA ASP A 181 27.18 -0.08 -21.42
C ASP A 181 26.54 -0.89 -20.27
N PRO A 182 27.28 -1.83 -19.66
CA PRO A 182 26.78 -2.62 -18.52
C PRO A 182 26.49 -1.81 -17.25
N LYS A 183 26.89 -0.53 -17.18
CA LYS A 183 26.60 0.36 -16.04
C LYS A 183 25.40 1.27 -16.29
N PHE A 184 24.68 1.09 -17.39
CA PHE A 184 23.56 1.95 -17.76
C PHE A 184 22.27 1.62 -16.98
N ALA A 185 22.12 2.21 -15.80
CA ALA A 185 21.03 1.95 -14.86
C ALA A 185 19.60 2.13 -15.44
N LEU A 186 19.39 3.12 -16.32
CA LEU A 186 18.07 3.33 -16.96
C LEU A 186 17.70 2.19 -17.91
N ALA A 187 18.66 1.54 -18.58
CA ALA A 187 18.37 0.40 -19.44
C ALA A 187 17.94 -0.83 -18.63
N TYR A 188 18.53 -1.05 -17.44
CA TYR A 188 18.02 -2.05 -16.50
C TYR A 188 16.61 -1.73 -16.01
N THR A 189 16.30 -0.46 -15.75
CA THR A 189 14.94 -0.04 -15.39
C THR A 189 13.94 -0.34 -16.52
N GLY A 190 14.32 -0.03 -17.78
CA GLY A 190 13.51 -0.36 -18.96
C GLY A 190 13.24 -1.86 -19.11
N LEU A 191 14.23 -2.72 -18.82
CA LEU A 191 14.03 -4.17 -18.76
C LEU A 191 13.04 -4.57 -17.67
N ALA A 192 13.18 -3.99 -16.47
CA ALA A 192 12.29 -4.28 -15.36
C ALA A 192 10.84 -3.95 -15.71
N ASP A 193 10.61 -2.75 -16.25
CA ASP A 193 9.29 -2.30 -16.69
C ASP A 193 8.71 -3.20 -17.78
N ALA A 194 9.49 -3.53 -18.81
CA ALA A 194 9.01 -4.36 -19.92
C ALA A 194 8.59 -5.76 -19.45
N TYR A 195 9.38 -6.41 -18.60
CA TYR A 195 9.01 -7.71 -18.02
C TYR A 195 7.79 -7.60 -17.10
N SER A 196 7.74 -6.61 -16.22
CA SER A 196 6.57 -6.40 -15.35
C SER A 196 5.30 -6.17 -16.16
N ILE A 197 5.34 -5.38 -17.24
CA ILE A 197 4.18 -5.12 -18.10
C ILE A 197 3.76 -6.38 -18.86
N LEU A 198 4.69 -7.20 -19.36
CA LEU A 198 4.35 -8.49 -20.00
C LEU A 198 3.56 -9.40 -19.06
N ALA A 199 3.92 -9.46 -17.78
CA ALA A 199 3.18 -10.23 -16.78
C ALA A 199 1.83 -9.58 -16.42
N LEU A 200 1.80 -8.27 -16.21
CA LEU A 200 0.58 -7.53 -15.82
C LEU A 200 -0.49 -7.54 -16.91
N LEU A 201 -0.08 -7.56 -18.19
CA LEU A 201 -0.98 -7.69 -19.34
C LEU A 201 -1.21 -9.14 -19.76
N GLU A 202 -0.72 -10.10 -18.97
CA GLU A 202 -0.96 -11.55 -19.13
C GLU A 202 -0.45 -12.16 -20.44
N PHE A 203 0.50 -11.50 -21.11
CA PHE A 203 1.15 -12.07 -22.30
C PHE A 203 2.05 -13.25 -21.93
N VAL A 204 2.61 -13.25 -20.72
CA VAL A 204 3.44 -14.35 -20.20
C VAL A 204 3.09 -14.66 -18.73
N PRO A 205 3.37 -15.89 -18.25
CA PRO A 205 3.16 -16.24 -16.85
C PRO A 205 3.96 -15.33 -15.89
N PRO A 206 3.37 -14.91 -14.75
CA PRO A 206 4.06 -14.10 -13.74
C PRO A 206 5.40 -14.70 -13.28
N ARG A 207 5.47 -16.03 -13.13
CA ARG A 207 6.68 -16.77 -12.73
C ARG A 207 7.83 -16.67 -13.72
N GLU A 208 7.59 -16.33 -14.99
CA GLU A 208 8.64 -16.21 -16.00
C GLU A 208 9.17 -14.77 -16.12
N ALA A 209 8.30 -13.79 -15.91
CA ALA A 209 8.61 -12.37 -16.13
C ALA A 209 9.04 -11.65 -14.84
N PHE A 210 8.31 -11.76 -13.74
CA PHE A 210 8.62 -10.99 -12.52
C PHE A 210 10.00 -11.29 -11.92
N PRO A 211 10.52 -12.54 -11.91
CA PRO A 211 11.88 -12.78 -11.47
C PRO A 211 12.94 -12.04 -12.32
N LYS A 212 12.74 -11.94 -13.63
CA LYS A 212 13.62 -11.16 -14.52
C LYS A 212 13.49 -9.66 -14.25
N ALA A 213 12.26 -9.19 -14.04
CA ALA A 213 11.99 -7.81 -13.66
C ALA A 213 12.69 -7.44 -12.34
N LYS A 214 12.65 -8.34 -11.34
CA LYS A 214 13.32 -8.17 -10.06
C LYS A 214 14.82 -7.97 -10.23
N ILE A 215 15.47 -8.89 -10.93
CA ILE A 215 16.93 -8.86 -11.14
C ILE A 215 17.32 -7.57 -11.83
N ALA A 216 16.57 -7.14 -12.85
CA ALA A 216 16.82 -5.89 -13.55
C ALA A 216 16.63 -4.67 -12.64
N ALA A 217 15.55 -4.60 -11.85
CA ALA A 217 15.30 -3.50 -10.92
C ALA A 217 16.37 -3.41 -9.82
N GLU A 218 16.76 -4.54 -9.22
CA GLU A 218 17.82 -4.59 -8.21
C GLU A 218 19.18 -4.17 -8.78
N LYS A 219 19.49 -4.55 -10.03
CA LYS A 219 20.69 -4.07 -10.73
C LYS A 219 20.65 -2.58 -11.00
N ALA A 220 19.51 -2.04 -11.42
CA ALA A 220 19.32 -0.60 -11.60
C ALA A 220 19.58 0.15 -10.29
N LEU A 221 18.98 -0.29 -9.18
CA LEU A 221 19.15 0.35 -7.87
C LEU A 221 20.57 0.19 -7.29
N ALA A 222 21.25 -0.91 -7.58
CA ALA A 222 22.66 -1.08 -7.19
C ALA A 222 23.60 -0.11 -7.94
N LEU A 223 23.22 0.32 -9.15
CA LEU A 223 23.96 1.31 -9.94
C LEU A 223 23.54 2.75 -9.59
N ASP A 224 22.26 2.96 -9.31
CA ASP A 224 21.70 4.25 -8.93
C ASP A 224 20.41 4.08 -8.08
N ASP A 225 20.54 4.23 -6.77
CA ASP A 225 19.45 4.13 -5.78
C ASP A 225 18.53 5.36 -5.73
N ARG A 226 18.72 6.31 -6.67
CA ARG A 226 17.92 7.54 -6.78
C ARG A 226 16.95 7.51 -7.95
N LEU A 227 16.84 6.37 -8.65
CA LEU A 227 15.90 6.18 -9.75
C LEU A 227 14.52 5.81 -9.20
N ALA A 228 13.60 6.79 -9.20
CA ALA A 228 12.22 6.57 -8.79
C ALA A 228 11.54 5.46 -9.61
N GLU A 229 11.85 5.41 -10.90
CA GLU A 229 11.35 4.41 -11.84
C GLU A 229 11.75 2.98 -11.43
N ALA A 230 13.01 2.77 -11.02
CA ALA A 230 13.49 1.46 -10.56
C ALA A 230 12.86 1.02 -9.24
N HIS A 231 12.64 1.97 -8.32
CA HIS A 231 11.87 1.73 -7.09
C HIS A 231 10.42 1.32 -7.41
N VAL A 232 9.76 1.97 -8.38
CA VAL A 232 8.42 1.55 -8.83
C VAL A 232 8.43 0.12 -9.38
N SER A 233 9.38 -0.23 -10.24
CA SER A 233 9.45 -1.58 -10.82
C SER A 233 9.68 -2.64 -9.72
N LEU A 234 10.56 -2.37 -8.75
CA LEU A 234 10.78 -3.28 -7.61
C LEU A 234 9.55 -3.36 -6.69
N GLY A 235 8.90 -2.23 -6.42
CA GLY A 235 7.66 -2.17 -5.65
C GLY A 235 6.55 -3.00 -6.30
N LEU A 236 6.43 -2.94 -7.63
CA LEU A 236 5.52 -3.79 -8.40
C LEU A 236 5.83 -5.27 -8.24
N VAL A 237 7.09 -5.69 -8.31
CA VAL A 237 7.46 -7.11 -8.11
C VAL A 237 7.07 -7.57 -6.69
N ARG A 238 7.43 -6.77 -5.68
CA ARG A 238 7.12 -7.09 -4.28
C ARG A 238 5.61 -7.18 -4.04
N PHE A 239 4.84 -6.28 -4.64
CA PHE A 239 3.38 -6.22 -4.55
C PHE A 239 2.70 -7.37 -5.33
N GLN A 240 2.96 -7.49 -6.62
CA GLN A 240 2.20 -8.33 -7.55
C GLN A 240 2.61 -9.80 -7.53
N TYR A 241 3.86 -10.08 -7.17
CA TYR A 241 4.43 -11.43 -7.29
C TYR A 241 4.88 -12.02 -5.95
N GLU A 242 5.70 -11.29 -5.20
CA GLU A 242 6.26 -11.81 -3.95
C GLU A 242 5.27 -11.76 -2.78
N TRP A 243 4.27 -10.89 -2.87
CA TRP A 243 3.34 -10.53 -1.79
C TRP A 243 4.08 -10.04 -0.53
N ASP A 244 5.16 -9.29 -0.75
CA ASP A 244 5.85 -8.51 0.28
C ASP A 244 5.21 -7.13 0.36
N TRP A 245 4.09 -7.06 1.07
CA TRP A 245 3.29 -5.84 1.23
C TRP A 245 4.08 -4.69 1.85
N SER A 246 4.87 -4.98 2.89
CA SER A 246 5.67 -3.98 3.59
C SER A 246 6.80 -3.44 2.72
N GLY A 247 7.50 -4.33 2.01
CA GLY A 247 8.57 -3.92 1.10
C GLY A 247 8.01 -3.13 -0.08
N ALA A 248 6.86 -3.53 -0.65
CA ALA A 248 6.23 -2.79 -1.73
C ALA A 248 5.90 -1.35 -1.35
N GLU A 249 5.28 -1.10 -0.19
CA GLU A 249 4.98 0.26 0.26
C GLU A 249 6.23 1.10 0.44
N LYS A 250 7.30 0.51 0.99
CA LYS A 250 8.59 1.19 1.15
C LYS A 250 9.13 1.65 -0.21
N GLU A 251 9.11 0.78 -1.22
CA GLU A 251 9.59 1.12 -2.56
C GLU A 251 8.72 2.20 -3.23
N PHE A 252 7.38 2.10 -3.13
CA PHE A 252 6.49 3.11 -3.70
C PHE A 252 6.65 4.48 -3.03
N LYS A 253 6.72 4.54 -1.71
CA LYS A 253 6.99 5.78 -0.98
C LYS A 253 8.36 6.35 -1.35
N ARG A 254 9.37 5.50 -1.47
CA ARG A 254 10.71 5.93 -1.89
C ARG A 254 10.71 6.53 -3.29
N ALA A 255 9.97 5.95 -4.23
CA ALA A 255 9.82 6.52 -5.56
C ALA A 255 9.19 7.92 -5.53
N LEU A 256 8.15 8.11 -4.71
CA LEU A 256 7.47 9.41 -4.55
C LEU A 256 8.32 10.46 -3.83
N GLU A 257 9.17 10.05 -2.88
CA GLU A 257 10.17 10.93 -2.26
C GLU A 257 11.22 11.42 -3.28
N LEU A 258 11.65 10.54 -4.18
CA LEU A 258 12.66 10.84 -5.19
C LEU A 258 12.09 11.69 -6.34
N ASN A 259 10.85 11.40 -6.74
CA ASN A 259 10.14 12.09 -7.80
C ASN A 259 8.62 12.07 -7.55
N SER A 260 8.12 13.11 -6.89
CA SER A 260 6.68 13.34 -6.68
C SER A 260 5.93 13.68 -7.97
N GLY A 261 6.62 13.94 -9.07
CA GLY A 261 6.03 14.21 -10.38
C GLY A 261 5.86 12.95 -11.24
N TYR A 262 6.18 11.77 -10.73
CA TYR A 262 6.13 10.53 -11.49
C TYR A 262 4.75 9.86 -11.44
N ALA A 263 3.90 10.12 -12.43
CA ALA A 263 2.52 9.63 -12.47
C ALA A 263 2.38 8.09 -12.27
N PRO A 264 3.24 7.23 -12.86
CA PRO A 264 3.19 5.79 -12.58
C PRO A 264 3.41 5.41 -11.12
N ALA A 265 4.23 6.14 -10.35
CA ALA A 265 4.41 5.86 -8.92
C ALA A 265 3.10 6.05 -8.16
N HIS A 266 2.41 7.17 -8.39
CA HIS A 266 1.09 7.43 -7.80
C HIS A 266 0.06 6.38 -8.22
N GLN A 267 0.01 6.02 -9.52
CA GLN A 267 -0.93 5.00 -10.02
C GLN A 267 -0.71 3.63 -9.35
N TYR A 268 0.52 3.13 -9.33
CA TYR A 268 0.81 1.81 -8.76
C TYR A 268 0.74 1.79 -7.23
N TYR A 269 1.03 2.92 -6.57
CA TYR A 269 0.80 3.04 -5.14
C TYR A 269 -0.70 3.04 -4.80
N ALA A 270 -1.54 3.69 -5.60
CA ALA A 270 -3.00 3.58 -5.48
C ALA A 270 -3.49 2.14 -5.68
N ASP A 271 -2.91 1.40 -6.64
CA ASP A 271 -3.23 0.00 -6.89
C ASP A 271 -2.86 -0.92 -5.70
N TYR A 272 -1.76 -0.59 -5.01
CA TYR A 272 -1.36 -1.23 -3.76
C TYR A 272 -2.31 -0.87 -2.61
N LEU A 273 -2.61 0.42 -2.41
CA LEU A 273 -3.46 0.90 -1.32
C LEU A 273 -4.87 0.30 -1.39
N LYS A 274 -5.46 0.22 -2.58
CA LYS A 274 -6.79 -0.39 -2.76
C LYS A 274 -6.78 -1.90 -2.48
N ALA A 275 -5.66 -2.61 -2.72
CA ALA A 275 -5.53 -4.02 -2.35
C ALA A 275 -5.61 -4.23 -0.83
N LEU A 276 -5.15 -3.24 -0.06
CA LEU A 276 -5.23 -3.22 1.40
C LEU A 276 -6.54 -2.60 1.95
N GLY A 277 -7.49 -2.26 1.08
CA GLY A 277 -8.75 -1.61 1.48
C GLY A 277 -8.63 -0.14 1.87
N ARG A 278 -7.47 0.50 1.66
CA ARG A 278 -7.24 1.93 1.89
C ARG A 278 -7.76 2.75 0.70
N PHE A 279 -9.07 2.72 0.49
CA PHE A 279 -9.69 3.26 -0.72
C PHE A 279 -9.60 4.79 -0.83
N ASP A 280 -9.75 5.53 0.27
CA ASP A 280 -9.63 6.99 0.27
C ASP A 280 -8.21 7.43 -0.13
N ASP A 281 -7.19 6.79 0.46
CA ASP A 281 -5.79 7.02 0.10
C ASP A 281 -5.55 6.67 -1.38
N ALA A 282 -6.10 5.54 -1.83
CA ALA A 282 -5.98 5.13 -3.23
C ALA A 282 -6.64 6.14 -4.20
N LEU A 283 -7.80 6.71 -3.86
CA LEU A 283 -8.44 7.76 -4.65
C LEU A 283 -7.63 9.05 -4.65
N SER A 284 -7.02 9.42 -3.53
CA SER A 284 -6.11 10.57 -3.43
C SER A 284 -4.91 10.43 -4.36
N GLU A 285 -4.23 9.29 -4.29
CA GLU A 285 -3.07 8.96 -5.13
C GLU A 285 -3.46 8.87 -6.62
N MET A 286 -4.61 8.26 -6.94
CA MET A 286 -5.11 8.23 -8.32
C MET A 286 -5.49 9.64 -8.83
N GLY A 287 -5.92 10.53 -7.94
CA GLY A 287 -6.12 11.95 -8.21
C GLY A 287 -4.82 12.67 -8.55
N GLN A 288 -3.74 12.40 -7.83
CA GLN A 288 -2.40 12.91 -8.15
C GLN A 288 -1.93 12.40 -9.51
N ALA A 289 -2.05 11.09 -9.77
CA ALA A 289 -1.73 10.48 -11.06
C ALA A 289 -2.51 11.14 -12.20
N LYS A 290 -3.81 11.36 -12.03
CA LYS A 290 -4.66 12.05 -13.02
C LYS A 290 -4.26 13.51 -13.21
N SER A 291 -3.82 14.21 -12.18
CA SER A 291 -3.35 15.60 -12.32
C SER A 291 -2.07 15.71 -13.16
N LEU A 292 -1.21 14.68 -13.09
CA LEU A 292 0.03 14.57 -13.85
C LEU A 292 -0.19 13.98 -15.24
N ASP A 293 -1.26 13.22 -15.45
CA ASP A 293 -1.57 12.54 -16.71
C ASP A 293 -3.10 12.56 -17.00
N PRO A 294 -3.67 13.74 -17.28
CA PRO A 294 -5.12 13.97 -17.29
C PRO A 294 -5.89 13.20 -18.37
N LEU A 295 -5.23 12.87 -19.48
CA LEU A 295 -5.84 12.19 -20.62
C LEU A 295 -5.50 10.70 -20.67
N SER A 296 -4.91 10.14 -19.61
CA SER A 296 -4.63 8.71 -19.51
C SER A 296 -5.88 7.90 -19.25
N LEU A 297 -6.27 7.11 -20.25
CA LEU A 297 -7.38 6.17 -20.15
C LEU A 297 -7.12 5.09 -19.09
N ALA A 298 -5.86 4.68 -18.90
CA ALA A 298 -5.48 3.71 -17.88
C ALA A 298 -5.70 4.24 -16.47
N ILE A 299 -5.30 5.48 -16.17
CA ILE A 299 -5.53 6.12 -14.87
C ILE A 299 -7.03 6.35 -14.64
N ASN A 300 -7.75 6.84 -15.65
CA ASN A 300 -9.21 7.02 -15.55
C ASN A 300 -9.96 5.71 -15.29
N THR A 301 -9.48 4.61 -15.87
CA THR A 301 -9.97 3.25 -15.60
C THR A 301 -9.60 2.79 -14.18
N GLY A 302 -8.39 3.11 -13.72
CA GLY A 302 -7.94 2.86 -12.35
C GLY A 302 -8.84 3.50 -11.30
N VAL A 303 -9.27 4.75 -11.49
CA VAL A 303 -10.25 5.44 -10.62
C VAL A 303 -11.55 4.62 -10.54
N GLY A 304 -12.09 4.21 -11.69
CA GLY A 304 -13.30 3.38 -11.74
C GLY A 304 -13.14 2.06 -10.98
N HIS A 305 -11.93 1.48 -10.98
CA HIS A 305 -11.64 0.23 -10.27
C HIS A 305 -11.57 0.43 -8.76
N VAL A 306 -11.01 1.54 -8.28
CA VAL A 306 -11.04 1.88 -6.85
C VAL A 306 -12.49 2.03 -6.38
N LEU A 307 -13.32 2.79 -7.11
CA LEU A 307 -14.75 2.99 -6.81
C LEU A 307 -15.54 1.66 -6.82
N TYR A 308 -15.20 0.76 -7.74
CA TYR A 308 -15.80 -0.58 -7.76
C TYR A 308 -15.44 -1.39 -6.50
N LEU A 309 -14.15 -1.41 -6.13
CA LEU A 309 -13.69 -2.17 -4.97
C LEU A 309 -14.22 -1.57 -3.66
N SER A 310 -14.38 -0.24 -3.57
CA SER A 310 -15.03 0.46 -2.45
C SER A 310 -16.55 0.32 -2.42
N ARG A 311 -17.15 -0.44 -3.35
CA ARG A 311 -18.61 -0.70 -3.48
C ARG A 311 -19.43 0.52 -3.92
N GLU A 312 -18.78 1.57 -4.42
CA GLU A 312 -19.43 2.78 -4.96
C GLU A 312 -19.81 2.59 -6.44
N TYR A 313 -20.69 1.63 -6.70
CA TYR A 313 -20.96 1.14 -8.04
C TYR A 313 -21.51 2.19 -9.00
N ASP A 314 -22.35 3.12 -8.53
CA ASP A 314 -22.90 4.20 -9.37
C ASP A 314 -21.82 5.17 -9.85
N ARG A 315 -20.93 5.60 -8.95
CA ARG A 315 -19.77 6.44 -9.30
C ARG A 315 -18.81 5.69 -10.21
N SER A 316 -18.61 4.39 -9.97
CA SER A 316 -17.79 3.53 -10.84
C SER A 316 -18.35 3.46 -12.26
N ILE A 317 -19.67 3.26 -12.41
CA ILE A 317 -20.38 3.25 -13.70
C ILE A 317 -20.21 4.59 -14.43
N GLU A 318 -20.41 5.71 -13.73
CA GLU A 318 -20.24 7.04 -14.32
C GLU A 318 -18.79 7.27 -14.81
N GLN A 319 -17.81 6.87 -14.01
CA GLN A 319 -16.40 7.04 -14.34
C GLN A 319 -15.97 6.18 -15.55
N TYR A 320 -16.41 4.92 -15.61
CA TYR A 320 -16.14 4.07 -16.77
C TYR A 320 -16.85 4.57 -18.03
N ARG A 321 -18.09 5.06 -17.90
CA ARG A 321 -18.83 5.68 -19.02
C ARG A 321 -18.04 6.82 -19.63
N LYS A 322 -17.57 7.77 -18.82
CA LYS A 322 -16.73 8.90 -19.29
C LYS A 322 -15.48 8.42 -20.03
N THR A 323 -14.87 7.33 -19.56
CA THR A 323 -13.66 6.77 -20.18
C THR A 323 -13.96 6.12 -21.53
N VAL A 324 -15.06 5.35 -21.63
CA VAL A 324 -15.52 4.70 -22.87
C VAL A 324 -16.04 5.73 -23.89
N ASP A 325 -16.71 6.78 -23.44
CA ASP A 325 -17.17 7.86 -24.32
C ASP A 325 -15.98 8.63 -24.92
N SER A 326 -14.86 8.76 -24.18
CA SER A 326 -13.63 9.37 -24.69
C SER A 326 -12.89 8.50 -25.70
N ASP A 327 -12.89 7.18 -25.52
CA ASP A 327 -12.32 6.23 -26.48
C ASP A 327 -13.10 4.90 -26.46
N PRO A 328 -14.03 4.72 -27.40
CA PRO A 328 -14.82 3.51 -27.51
C PRO A 328 -14.00 2.26 -27.84
N ALA A 329 -12.77 2.37 -28.34
CA ALA A 329 -11.92 1.24 -28.67
C ALA A 329 -11.02 0.79 -27.51
N PHE A 330 -10.98 1.54 -26.40
CA PHE A 330 -10.13 1.22 -25.25
C PHE A 330 -10.66 0.02 -24.45
N ILE A 331 -10.19 -1.17 -24.82
CA ILE A 331 -10.62 -2.48 -24.28
C ILE A 331 -10.67 -2.52 -22.75
N PRO A 332 -9.62 -2.08 -21.99
CA PRO A 332 -9.64 -2.21 -20.54
C PRO A 332 -10.85 -1.53 -19.91
N ALA A 333 -11.20 -0.31 -20.31
CA ALA A 333 -12.35 0.39 -19.74
C ALA A 333 -13.65 -0.41 -19.91
N ARG A 334 -13.90 -1.01 -21.09
CA ARG A 334 -15.08 -1.85 -21.34
C ARG A 334 -15.11 -3.11 -20.50
N LEU A 335 -13.97 -3.79 -20.36
CA LEU A 335 -13.86 -4.97 -19.50
C LEU A 335 -14.28 -4.63 -18.08
N TRP A 336 -13.69 -3.58 -17.51
CA TRP A 336 -13.95 -3.20 -16.13
C TRP A 336 -15.35 -2.62 -15.91
N PHE A 337 -15.93 -2.00 -16.94
CA PHE A 337 -17.28 -1.43 -16.90
C PHE A 337 -18.37 -2.48 -16.67
N GLY A 338 -18.20 -3.71 -17.17
CA GLY A 338 -19.17 -4.79 -16.95
C GLY A 338 -19.32 -5.17 -15.47
N ARG A 339 -18.27 -5.05 -14.66
CA ARG A 339 -18.26 -5.50 -13.25
C ARG A 339 -19.25 -4.78 -12.34
N PRO A 340 -19.28 -3.42 -12.26
CA PRO A 340 -20.25 -2.75 -11.41
C PRO A 340 -21.69 -3.00 -11.88
N TYR A 341 -21.96 -3.14 -13.19
CA TYR A 341 -23.29 -3.54 -13.68
C TYR A 341 -23.69 -4.93 -13.18
N MET A 342 -22.80 -5.92 -13.23
CA MET A 342 -23.06 -7.25 -12.67
C MET A 342 -23.38 -7.20 -11.18
N GLN A 343 -22.64 -6.40 -10.40
CA GLN A 343 -22.90 -6.24 -8.96
C GLN A 343 -24.24 -5.56 -8.66
N LYS A 344 -24.73 -4.72 -9.56
CA LYS A 344 -26.06 -4.10 -9.47
C LYS A 344 -27.19 -4.96 -10.03
N GLY A 345 -26.90 -6.17 -10.53
CA GLY A 345 -27.90 -7.02 -11.21
C GLY A 345 -28.31 -6.53 -12.61
N MET A 346 -27.60 -5.53 -13.16
CA MET A 346 -27.84 -4.97 -14.49
C MET A 346 -27.13 -5.83 -15.55
N PHE A 347 -27.55 -7.09 -15.66
CA PHE A 347 -26.81 -8.09 -16.42
C PHE A 347 -26.79 -7.84 -17.93
N ARG A 348 -27.84 -7.26 -18.50
CA ARG A 348 -27.91 -6.94 -19.93
C ARG A 348 -26.83 -5.94 -20.31
N GLU A 349 -26.73 -4.84 -19.57
CA GLU A 349 -25.73 -3.80 -19.77
C GLU A 349 -24.31 -4.34 -19.58
N ALA A 350 -24.11 -5.21 -18.59
CA ALA A 350 -22.84 -5.89 -18.40
C ALA A 350 -22.44 -6.75 -19.62
N ILE A 351 -23.37 -7.58 -20.11
CA ILE A 351 -23.16 -8.44 -21.28
C ILE A 351 -22.87 -7.60 -22.53
N ASP A 352 -23.59 -6.52 -22.76
CA ASP A 352 -23.40 -5.65 -23.92
C ASP A 352 -21.99 -5.02 -23.93
N GLN A 353 -21.50 -4.52 -22.78
CA GLN A 353 -20.13 -4.00 -22.68
C GLN A 353 -19.08 -5.09 -22.93
N LEU A 354 -19.31 -6.30 -22.40
CA LEU A 354 -18.35 -7.40 -22.49
C LEU A 354 -18.33 -8.04 -23.89
N LYS A 355 -19.45 -8.07 -24.61
CA LYS A 355 -19.49 -8.48 -26.02
C LYS A 355 -18.63 -7.56 -26.91
N GLU A 356 -18.76 -6.25 -26.72
CA GLU A 356 -17.90 -5.30 -27.45
C GLU A 356 -16.43 -5.44 -27.05
N ALA A 357 -16.13 -5.69 -25.78
CA ALA A 357 -14.76 -5.97 -25.35
C ALA A 357 -14.18 -7.26 -25.98
N VAL A 358 -14.98 -8.33 -26.10
CA VAL A 358 -14.60 -9.56 -26.80
C VAL A 358 -14.29 -9.28 -28.27
N LYS A 359 -15.15 -8.51 -28.95
CA LYS A 359 -14.95 -8.13 -30.36
C LYS A 359 -13.68 -7.31 -30.58
N LEU A 360 -13.49 -6.24 -29.79
CA LEU A 360 -12.36 -5.33 -29.93
C LEU A 360 -11.01 -5.98 -29.58
N SER A 361 -11.02 -6.92 -28.64
CA SER A 361 -9.80 -7.61 -28.20
C SER A 361 -9.44 -8.85 -29.01
N ASN A 362 -10.18 -9.12 -30.10
CA ASN A 362 -10.08 -10.36 -30.86
C ASN A 362 -10.18 -11.61 -29.95
N GLU A 363 -11.19 -11.58 -29.08
CA GLU A 363 -11.49 -12.61 -28.10
C GLU A 363 -10.36 -12.87 -27.10
N SER A 364 -9.77 -11.84 -26.48
CA SER A 364 -8.76 -12.07 -25.44
C SER A 364 -9.30 -12.96 -24.30
N THR A 365 -8.42 -13.72 -23.65
CA THR A 365 -8.79 -14.63 -22.55
C THR A 365 -9.59 -13.94 -21.45
N VAL A 366 -9.17 -12.73 -21.05
CA VAL A 366 -9.87 -11.93 -20.02
C VAL A 366 -11.28 -11.56 -20.48
N SER A 367 -11.44 -11.09 -21.72
CA SER A 367 -12.73 -10.68 -22.24
C SER A 367 -13.74 -11.82 -22.28
N LEU A 368 -13.30 -13.01 -22.73
CA LEU A 368 -14.12 -14.22 -22.73
C LEU A 368 -14.51 -14.61 -21.30
N ALA A 369 -13.55 -14.67 -20.37
CA ALA A 369 -13.85 -15.06 -19.00
C ALA A 369 -14.80 -14.09 -18.29
N MET A 370 -14.68 -12.79 -18.53
CA MET A 370 -15.62 -11.81 -17.98
C MET A 370 -17.01 -11.95 -18.60
N LEU A 371 -17.11 -12.18 -19.92
CA LEU A 371 -18.38 -12.46 -20.58
C LEU A 371 -19.05 -13.74 -20.04
N GLY A 372 -18.27 -14.81 -19.83
CA GLY A 372 -18.76 -16.04 -19.21
C GLY A 372 -19.30 -15.84 -17.79
N GLN A 373 -18.62 -15.01 -16.98
CA GLN A 373 -19.12 -14.63 -15.66
C GLN A 373 -20.44 -13.85 -15.74
N ALA A 374 -20.56 -12.93 -16.70
CA ALA A 374 -21.78 -12.15 -16.90
C ALA A 374 -22.96 -13.04 -17.33
N TYR A 375 -22.75 -13.97 -18.26
CA TYR A 375 -23.75 -14.97 -18.62
C TYR A 375 -24.18 -15.84 -17.44
N ALA A 376 -23.21 -16.37 -16.68
CA ALA A 376 -23.53 -17.18 -15.51
C ALA A 376 -24.35 -16.39 -14.47
N SER A 377 -23.97 -15.13 -14.21
CA SER A 377 -24.68 -14.26 -13.27
C SER A 377 -26.08 -13.88 -13.76
N ALA A 378 -26.30 -13.85 -15.09
CA ALA A 378 -27.60 -13.62 -15.72
C ALA A 378 -28.50 -14.87 -15.76
N GLY A 379 -28.04 -16.02 -15.26
CA GLY A 379 -28.75 -17.30 -15.37
C GLY A 379 -28.62 -17.98 -16.74
N GLN A 380 -27.75 -17.50 -17.62
CA GLN A 380 -27.47 -18.05 -18.95
C GLN A 380 -26.39 -19.15 -18.85
N ALA A 381 -26.77 -20.28 -18.25
CA ALA A 381 -25.84 -21.35 -17.90
C ALA A 381 -25.16 -22.01 -19.11
N ASN A 382 -25.87 -22.19 -20.22
CA ASN A 382 -25.33 -22.83 -21.42
C ASN A 382 -24.21 -22.00 -22.05
N GLU A 383 -24.44 -20.69 -22.19
CA GLU A 383 -23.49 -19.74 -22.75
C GLU A 383 -22.25 -19.59 -21.85
N ALA A 384 -22.44 -19.59 -20.52
CA ALA A 384 -21.32 -19.59 -19.58
C ALA A 384 -20.47 -20.87 -19.68
N GLN A 385 -21.11 -22.04 -19.81
CA GLN A 385 -20.44 -23.33 -19.93
C GLN A 385 -19.67 -23.44 -21.26
N GLU A 386 -20.22 -22.91 -22.36
CA GLU A 386 -19.53 -22.83 -23.65
C GLU A 386 -18.25 -22.01 -23.56
N ILE A 387 -18.33 -20.82 -22.94
CA ILE A 387 -17.17 -19.96 -22.71
C ILE A 387 -16.12 -20.64 -21.85
N LEU A 388 -16.53 -21.31 -20.76
CA LEU A 388 -15.62 -22.09 -19.92
C LEU A 388 -14.92 -23.18 -20.72
N GLY A 389 -15.64 -23.94 -21.55
CA GLY A 389 -15.07 -24.95 -22.44
C GLY A 389 -14.02 -24.36 -23.38
N ARG A 390 -14.30 -23.21 -24.00
CA ARG A 390 -13.35 -22.50 -24.87
C ARG A 390 -12.08 -22.08 -24.12
N LEU A 391 -12.21 -21.57 -22.89
CA LEU A 391 -11.07 -21.18 -22.05
C LEU A 391 -10.20 -22.39 -21.70
N LEU A 392 -10.82 -23.52 -21.35
CA LEU A 392 -10.12 -24.76 -21.02
C LEU A 392 -9.39 -25.35 -22.23
N GLU A 393 -9.99 -25.32 -23.43
CA GLU A 393 -9.32 -25.75 -24.67
C GLU A 393 -8.14 -24.84 -25.03
N ARG A 394 -8.25 -23.52 -24.81
CA ARG A 394 -7.14 -22.58 -25.01
C ARG A 394 -6.01 -22.81 -24.01
N ALA A 395 -6.33 -23.10 -22.76
CA ALA A 395 -5.35 -23.38 -21.71
C ALA A 395 -4.47 -24.60 -22.02
N LYS A 396 -4.90 -25.50 -22.93
CA LYS A 396 -4.07 -26.61 -23.43
C LYS A 396 -2.97 -26.17 -24.40
N LYS A 397 -3.10 -24.98 -25.01
CA LYS A 397 -2.23 -24.51 -26.10
C LYS A 397 -1.39 -23.28 -25.73
N GLN A 398 -1.90 -22.44 -24.82
CA GLN A 398 -1.26 -21.19 -24.42
C GLN A 398 -1.57 -20.85 -22.96
N TYR A 399 -0.86 -19.86 -22.42
CA TYR A 399 -1.14 -19.36 -21.08
C TYR A 399 -2.55 -18.77 -21.00
N VAL A 400 -3.34 -19.26 -20.04
CA VAL A 400 -4.65 -18.74 -19.65
C VAL A 400 -4.59 -18.62 -18.14
N PRO A 401 -4.69 -17.41 -17.55
CA PRO A 401 -4.56 -17.27 -16.12
C PRO A 401 -5.64 -18.05 -15.36
N SER A 402 -5.21 -18.90 -14.43
CA SER A 402 -6.12 -19.74 -13.64
C SER A 402 -7.14 -18.93 -12.85
N TYR A 403 -6.81 -17.68 -12.50
CA TYR A 403 -7.72 -16.73 -11.82
C TYR A 403 -9.02 -16.52 -12.61
N TRP A 404 -8.93 -16.37 -13.93
CA TRP A 404 -10.09 -16.09 -14.77
C TRP A 404 -11.01 -17.32 -14.91
N ILE A 405 -10.42 -18.51 -15.03
CA ILE A 405 -11.18 -19.77 -15.04
C ILE A 405 -11.88 -19.98 -13.69
N ALA A 406 -11.19 -19.70 -12.59
CA ALA A 406 -11.76 -19.80 -11.25
C ALA A 406 -13.02 -18.94 -11.10
N LEU A 407 -12.98 -17.69 -11.57
CA LEU A 407 -14.13 -16.79 -11.48
C LEU A 407 -15.34 -17.26 -12.31
N VAL A 408 -15.12 -17.84 -13.50
CA VAL A 408 -16.20 -18.43 -14.31
C VAL A 408 -16.80 -19.64 -13.61
N GLN A 409 -15.97 -20.58 -13.16
CA GLN A 409 -16.40 -21.77 -12.40
C GLN A 409 -17.22 -21.39 -11.17
N MET A 410 -16.73 -20.38 -10.44
CA MET A 410 -17.42 -19.82 -9.30
C MET A 410 -18.81 -19.35 -9.74
N SER A 411 -18.91 -18.52 -10.80
CA SER A 411 -20.17 -17.91 -11.27
C SER A 411 -21.20 -18.93 -11.75
N ILE A 412 -20.75 -20.07 -12.30
CA ILE A 412 -21.62 -21.20 -12.68
C ILE A 412 -22.15 -21.97 -11.45
N GLY A 413 -21.49 -21.86 -10.30
CA GLY A 413 -21.86 -22.55 -9.05
C GLY A 413 -20.95 -23.71 -8.68
N ASN A 414 -19.91 -23.99 -9.47
CA ASN A 414 -18.96 -25.08 -9.22
C ASN A 414 -17.91 -24.66 -8.19
N LYS A 415 -18.31 -24.54 -6.92
CA LYS A 415 -17.49 -23.98 -5.83
C LYS A 415 -16.17 -24.74 -5.62
N ASP A 416 -16.18 -26.07 -5.68
CA ASP A 416 -14.96 -26.87 -5.45
C ASP A 416 -13.95 -26.74 -6.60
N GLU A 417 -14.43 -26.75 -7.85
CA GLU A 417 -13.59 -26.45 -9.01
C GLU A 417 -13.05 -25.01 -8.95
N ALA A 418 -13.87 -24.04 -8.55
CA ALA A 418 -13.41 -22.67 -8.37
C ALA A 418 -12.22 -22.60 -7.40
N PHE A 419 -12.26 -23.31 -6.26
CA PHE A 419 -11.13 -23.38 -5.34
C PHE A 419 -9.92 -24.10 -5.94
N ALA A 420 -10.11 -25.20 -6.68
CA ALA A 420 -9.00 -25.88 -7.36
C ALA A 420 -8.27 -24.92 -8.34
N TRP A 421 -9.02 -24.10 -9.07
CA TRP A 421 -8.46 -23.07 -9.95
C TRP A 421 -7.87 -21.88 -9.20
N LEU A 422 -8.44 -21.46 -8.05
CA LEU A 422 -7.82 -20.44 -7.19
C LEU A 422 -6.49 -20.91 -6.60
N GLU A 423 -6.36 -22.18 -6.21
CA GLU A 423 -5.09 -22.76 -5.78
C GLU A 423 -4.04 -22.76 -6.91
N ARG A 424 -4.47 -23.05 -8.15
CA ARG A 424 -3.59 -22.92 -9.31
C ARG A 424 -3.18 -21.47 -9.53
N ALA A 425 -4.11 -20.52 -9.44
CA ALA A 425 -3.82 -19.09 -9.55
C ALA A 425 -2.84 -18.62 -8.46
N TYR A 426 -2.99 -19.12 -7.22
CA TYR A 426 -2.08 -18.85 -6.11
C TYR A 426 -0.69 -19.37 -6.45
N ASN A 427 -0.60 -20.62 -6.91
CA ASN A 427 0.67 -21.20 -7.31
C ASN A 427 1.30 -20.38 -8.46
N GLU A 428 0.55 -20.05 -9.50
CA GLU A 428 1.01 -19.23 -10.63
C GLU A 428 1.45 -17.82 -10.25
N ARG A 429 1.16 -17.36 -9.01
CA ARG A 429 1.35 -15.97 -8.58
C ARG A 429 0.57 -15.01 -9.47
N SER A 430 -0.68 -15.34 -9.76
CA SER A 430 -1.55 -14.48 -10.58
C SER A 430 -1.61 -13.06 -10.00
N SER A 431 -1.31 -12.07 -10.84
CA SER A 431 -1.33 -10.64 -10.51
C SER A 431 -2.70 -10.17 -10.02
N TRP A 432 -3.79 -10.86 -10.37
CA TRP A 432 -5.14 -10.48 -9.93
C TRP A 432 -5.50 -10.93 -8.52
N LEU A 433 -4.78 -11.90 -7.95
CA LEU A 433 -5.08 -12.37 -6.60
C LEU A 433 -4.78 -11.33 -5.53
N VAL A 434 -3.94 -10.32 -5.82
CA VAL A 434 -3.60 -9.27 -4.86
C VAL A 434 -4.83 -8.49 -4.36
N TRP A 435 -5.90 -8.44 -5.14
CA TRP A 435 -7.16 -7.79 -4.75
C TRP A 435 -8.22 -8.76 -4.20
N ALA A 436 -7.89 -10.05 -4.01
CA ALA A 436 -8.88 -11.06 -3.62
C ALA A 436 -9.61 -10.70 -2.31
N ASN A 437 -8.92 -10.07 -1.36
CA ASN A 437 -9.51 -9.67 -0.06
C ASN A 437 -10.59 -8.57 -0.18
N VAL A 438 -10.49 -7.70 -1.20
CA VAL A 438 -11.40 -6.55 -1.41
C VAL A 438 -12.42 -6.78 -2.54
N GLU A 439 -12.21 -7.80 -3.37
CA GLU A 439 -13.01 -8.08 -4.56
C GLU A 439 -14.45 -8.56 -4.22
N PRO A 440 -15.51 -7.86 -4.67
CA PRO A 440 -16.90 -8.29 -4.41
C PRO A 440 -17.28 -9.65 -4.97
N ARG A 441 -16.68 -10.06 -6.09
CA ARG A 441 -16.99 -11.38 -6.69
C ARG A 441 -16.65 -12.54 -5.76
N PHE A 442 -15.74 -12.36 -4.80
CA PHE A 442 -15.38 -13.37 -3.81
C PHE A 442 -16.20 -13.29 -2.51
N ASP A 443 -17.19 -12.40 -2.39
CA ASP A 443 -17.92 -12.20 -1.12
C ASP A 443 -18.57 -13.50 -0.61
N ARG A 444 -19.09 -14.34 -1.52
CA ARG A 444 -19.64 -15.68 -1.20
C ARG A 444 -18.62 -16.74 -0.79
N LEU A 445 -17.33 -16.48 -0.95
CA LEU A 445 -16.25 -17.38 -0.55
C LEU A 445 -15.62 -16.96 0.79
N ARG A 446 -15.94 -15.78 1.32
CA ARG A 446 -15.33 -15.23 2.54
C ARG A 446 -15.60 -16.08 3.79
N ASP A 447 -16.72 -16.80 3.84
CA ASP A 447 -17.05 -17.69 4.96
C ASP A 447 -16.43 -19.10 4.83
N ASP A 448 -15.66 -19.36 3.77
CA ASP A 448 -15.03 -20.65 3.50
C ASP A 448 -13.54 -20.64 3.90
N ALA A 449 -13.15 -21.53 4.81
CA ALA A 449 -11.78 -21.61 5.34
C ALA A 449 -10.69 -21.80 4.25
N ARG A 450 -11.04 -22.35 3.07
CA ARG A 450 -10.09 -22.46 1.94
C ARG A 450 -9.73 -21.09 1.39
N PHE A 451 -10.65 -20.14 1.39
CA PHE A 451 -10.40 -18.78 0.93
C PHE A 451 -9.50 -18.03 1.92
N ASP A 452 -9.80 -18.12 3.22
CA ASP A 452 -8.95 -17.57 4.28
C ASP A 452 -7.52 -18.13 4.23
N SER A 453 -7.37 -19.42 3.92
CA SER A 453 -6.06 -20.06 3.72
C SER A 453 -5.28 -19.47 2.55
N ILE A 454 -5.93 -19.15 1.43
CA ILE A 454 -5.29 -18.47 0.29
C ILE A 454 -4.83 -17.07 0.72
N LEU A 455 -5.70 -16.27 1.32
CA LEU A 455 -5.37 -14.91 1.77
C LEU A 455 -4.23 -14.89 2.80
N SER A 456 -4.29 -15.79 3.78
CA SER A 456 -3.27 -15.92 4.84
C SER A 456 -1.90 -16.28 4.26
N ARG A 457 -1.85 -17.21 3.30
CA ARG A 457 -0.59 -17.55 2.60
C ARG A 457 -0.06 -16.40 1.74
N MET A 458 -0.94 -15.55 1.24
CA MET A 458 -0.59 -14.29 0.58
C MET A 458 -0.22 -13.17 1.56
N ARG A 459 -0.29 -13.40 2.88
CA ARG A 459 -0.10 -12.38 3.93
C ARG A 459 -1.07 -11.20 3.83
N LEU A 460 -2.22 -11.43 3.18
CA LEU A 460 -3.36 -10.53 3.20
C LEU A 460 -4.19 -10.93 4.42
N GLY A 461 -4.10 -10.15 5.49
CA GLY A 461 -4.97 -10.35 6.66
C GLY A 461 -6.44 -10.14 6.28
N ALA A 462 -7.35 -10.73 7.05
CA ALA A 462 -8.77 -10.35 7.00
C ALA A 462 -8.85 -8.81 7.04
N LEU A 463 -9.60 -8.20 6.11
CA LEU A 463 -9.75 -6.74 6.01
C LEU A 463 -9.86 -6.16 7.43
N GLN A 464 -8.87 -5.36 7.85
CA GLN A 464 -9.15 -4.46 8.96
C GLN A 464 -10.22 -3.51 8.43
N PRO A 465 -11.43 -3.50 9.03
CA PRO A 465 -12.59 -2.95 8.37
C PRO A 465 -12.56 -1.42 8.42
N ILE A 466 -11.72 -0.70 7.69
CA ILE A 466 -11.71 0.78 7.80
C ILE A 466 -13.07 1.39 7.38
N ALA A 467 -13.74 0.85 6.36
CA ALA A 467 -15.08 1.31 5.95
C ALA A 467 -16.23 0.82 6.86
N GLN A 468 -16.11 -0.37 7.45
CA GLN A 468 -17.12 -0.89 8.40
C GLN A 468 -16.92 -0.32 9.81
N ASP A 469 -15.68 -0.04 10.20
CA ASP A 469 -15.32 0.57 11.48
C ASP A 469 -15.69 2.05 11.46
N ASP A 470 -15.57 2.76 10.34
CA ASP A 470 -16.08 4.14 10.23
C ASP A 470 -17.58 4.23 10.57
N VAL A 471 -18.42 3.44 9.89
CA VAL A 471 -19.87 3.42 10.17
C VAL A 471 -20.17 2.98 11.60
N LYS A 472 -19.46 1.98 12.13
CA LYS A 472 -19.63 1.52 13.52
C LYS A 472 -19.21 2.56 14.54
N VAL A 473 -18.10 3.26 14.31
CA VAL A 473 -17.60 4.33 15.19
C VAL A 473 -18.58 5.50 15.19
N ARG A 474 -19.07 5.92 14.03
CA ARG A 474 -20.08 6.98 13.93
C ARG A 474 -21.37 6.61 14.68
N SER A 475 -21.86 5.38 14.48
CA SER A 475 -23.05 4.86 15.16
C SER A 475 -22.86 4.77 16.68
N LEU A 476 -21.69 4.31 17.13
CA LEU A 476 -21.36 4.24 18.55
C LEU A 476 -21.28 5.64 19.16
N LEU A 477 -20.55 6.57 18.54
CA LEU A 477 -20.37 7.91 19.08
C LEU A 477 -21.65 8.74 19.02
N SER A 478 -22.48 8.61 18.00
CA SER A 478 -23.74 9.36 17.91
C SER A 478 -24.67 9.04 19.09
N SER A 479 -24.74 7.77 19.50
CA SER A 479 -25.53 7.31 20.64
C SER A 479 -24.86 7.49 22.02
N LEU A 480 -23.53 7.65 22.06
CA LEU A 480 -22.77 7.76 23.31
C LEU A 480 -22.90 9.16 23.93
N SER A 481 -23.55 9.26 25.09
CA SER A 481 -23.69 10.54 25.82
C SER A 481 -22.88 10.55 27.12
N ASN A 482 -22.95 9.47 27.89
CA ASN A 482 -22.20 9.29 29.13
C ASN A 482 -21.55 7.90 29.15
N VAL A 483 -20.39 7.78 29.81
CA VAL A 483 -19.65 6.52 29.96
C VAL A 483 -19.13 6.36 31.39
N ALA A 484 -19.58 5.31 32.06
CA ALA A 484 -18.97 4.81 33.29
C ALA A 484 -17.83 3.84 32.95
N LEU A 485 -16.59 4.31 32.96
CA LEU A 485 -15.41 3.51 32.60
C LEU A 485 -15.22 2.27 33.51
N SER A 486 -15.74 2.33 34.73
CA SER A 486 -15.74 1.23 35.70
C SER A 486 -16.40 -0.05 35.15
N HIS A 487 -17.44 0.06 34.32
CA HIS A 487 -18.13 -1.08 33.71
C HIS A 487 -17.26 -1.87 32.72
N TYR A 488 -16.31 -1.19 32.08
CA TYR A 488 -15.47 -1.77 31.01
C TYR A 488 -14.07 -2.14 31.49
N LYS A 489 -13.75 -1.86 32.76
CA LYS A 489 -12.42 -2.04 33.33
C LYS A 489 -12.03 -3.52 33.44
N VAL A 490 -10.83 -3.83 32.98
CA VAL A 490 -10.16 -5.12 33.18
C VAL A 490 -9.18 -5.02 34.35
N ILE A 491 -8.22 -4.09 34.25
CA ILE A 491 -7.22 -3.75 35.27
C ILE A 491 -6.62 -2.38 35.00
N GLY A 492 -6.37 -1.60 36.07
CA GLY A 492 -5.84 -0.24 35.93
C GLY A 492 -6.68 0.58 34.96
N ASN A 493 -6.05 1.03 33.88
CA ASN A 493 -6.67 1.77 32.77
C ASN A 493 -6.87 0.91 31.50
N TYR A 494 -6.60 -0.39 31.58
CA TYR A 494 -6.93 -1.33 30.52
C TYR A 494 -8.43 -1.62 30.53
N THR A 495 -9.13 -1.15 29.51
CA THR A 495 -10.58 -1.33 29.32
C THR A 495 -10.87 -2.10 28.04
N ARG A 496 -11.96 -2.86 28.02
CA ARG A 496 -12.47 -3.52 26.80
C ARG A 496 -13.97 -3.32 26.68
N HIS A 497 -14.41 -2.85 25.53
CA HIS A 497 -15.81 -2.78 25.09
C HIS A 497 -16.34 -4.18 24.84
N ASP A 498 -15.61 -5.00 24.06
CA ASP A 498 -16.02 -6.36 23.76
C ASP A 498 -16.07 -7.21 25.04
N GLU A 499 -17.26 -7.74 25.34
CA GLU A 499 -17.52 -8.43 26.59
C GLU A 499 -16.76 -9.77 26.69
N LYS A 500 -16.68 -10.51 25.58
CA LYS A 500 -15.99 -11.81 25.57
C LYS A 500 -14.49 -11.61 25.83
N ALA A 501 -13.86 -10.67 25.13
CA ALA A 501 -12.48 -10.28 25.35
C ALA A 501 -12.27 -9.78 26.78
N ARG A 502 -13.16 -8.92 27.29
CA ARG A 502 -13.09 -8.39 28.66
C ARG A 502 -13.10 -9.52 29.70
N ASN A 503 -13.97 -10.51 29.56
CA ASN A 503 -14.06 -11.63 30.48
C ASN A 503 -12.85 -12.56 30.39
N LEU A 504 -12.38 -12.86 29.18
CA LEU A 504 -11.15 -13.63 28.95
C LEU A 504 -9.94 -12.98 29.64
N LEU A 505 -9.78 -11.66 29.47
CA LEU A 505 -8.68 -10.91 30.05
C LEU A 505 -8.78 -10.78 31.58
N LYS A 506 -10.00 -10.74 32.13
CA LYS A 506 -10.22 -10.80 33.58
C LYS A 506 -9.81 -12.16 34.16
N ASP A 507 -10.12 -13.26 33.48
CA ASP A 507 -9.68 -14.60 33.86
C ASP A 507 -8.14 -14.70 33.84
N LEU A 508 -7.53 -14.36 32.70
CA LEU A 508 -6.06 -14.38 32.55
C LEU A 508 -5.37 -13.56 33.66
N LYS A 509 -5.86 -12.34 33.91
CA LYS A 509 -5.39 -11.48 34.99
C LYS A 509 -5.47 -12.19 36.35
N GLN A 510 -6.62 -12.78 36.68
CA GLN A 510 -6.81 -13.46 37.97
C GLN A 510 -5.84 -14.62 38.15
N LYS A 511 -5.59 -15.41 37.09
CA LYS A 511 -4.62 -16.51 37.16
C LYS A 511 -3.19 -16.00 37.35
N ILE A 512 -2.78 -14.96 36.62
CA ILE A 512 -1.47 -14.31 36.79
C ILE A 512 -1.28 -13.82 38.23
N ILE A 513 -2.26 -13.07 38.78
CA ILE A 513 -2.19 -12.54 40.15
C ILE A 513 -2.14 -13.68 41.17
N SER A 514 -2.97 -14.71 41.01
CA SER A 514 -2.95 -15.89 41.87
C SER A 514 -1.60 -16.61 41.86
N GLY A 515 -0.96 -16.68 40.68
CA GLY A 515 0.41 -17.19 40.52
C GLY A 515 1.42 -16.47 41.39
N LEU A 516 1.32 -15.14 41.47
CA LEU A 516 2.27 -14.26 42.13
C LEU A 516 2.00 -14.12 43.64
N GLU A 517 0.74 -14.12 44.06
CA GLU A 517 0.33 -13.90 45.45
C GLU A 517 0.19 -15.18 46.28
N SER A 518 0.26 -16.37 45.65
CA SER A 518 0.20 -17.67 46.33
C SER A 518 1.16 -17.74 47.54
N SER A 519 0.71 -18.39 48.63
CA SER A 519 1.52 -18.66 49.82
C SER A 519 2.55 -19.76 49.62
N ALA A 520 2.31 -20.67 48.67
CA ALA A 520 3.25 -21.69 48.23
C ALA A 520 4.03 -21.21 46.98
N PRO A 521 5.32 -21.60 46.80
CA PRO A 521 6.05 -21.39 45.56
C PRO A 521 5.25 -21.93 44.37
N LYS A 522 4.93 -21.06 43.42
CA LYS A 522 4.14 -21.37 42.23
C LYS A 522 4.86 -20.83 41.00
N HIS A 523 5.12 -21.73 40.05
CA HIS A 523 5.74 -21.41 38.78
C HIS A 523 4.72 -21.65 37.68
N GLU A 524 4.37 -20.60 36.93
CA GLU A 524 3.38 -20.70 35.86
C GLU A 524 3.89 -20.06 34.58
N ASN A 525 3.78 -20.81 33.49
CA ASN A 525 4.10 -20.32 32.15
C ASN A 525 2.79 -20.18 31.37
N TYR A 526 2.63 -19.06 30.70
CA TYR A 526 1.49 -18.75 29.84
C TYR A 526 1.98 -18.52 28.43
N LEU A 527 1.21 -19.01 27.47
CA LEU A 527 1.40 -18.70 26.06
C LEU A 527 0.24 -17.83 25.60
N VAL A 528 0.56 -16.66 25.07
CA VAL A 528 -0.41 -15.67 24.62
C VAL A 528 -0.20 -15.39 23.15
N TRP A 529 -1.20 -15.71 22.35
CA TRP A 529 -1.25 -15.23 20.98
C TRP A 529 -2.14 -13.99 20.94
N ALA A 530 -1.67 -12.94 20.30
CA ALA A 530 -2.49 -11.77 20.06
C ALA A 530 -2.02 -11.06 18.79
N PRO A 531 -2.93 -10.60 17.91
CA PRO A 531 -2.54 -9.87 16.73
C PRO A 531 -1.85 -8.54 17.10
N PRO A 532 -1.04 -7.98 16.19
CA PRO A 532 -0.44 -6.67 16.39
C PRO A 532 -1.49 -5.62 16.76
N GLY A 533 -1.18 -4.77 17.75
CA GLY A 533 -2.09 -3.73 18.22
C GLY A 533 -3.19 -4.19 19.18
N SER A 534 -3.29 -5.48 19.53
CA SER A 534 -4.27 -6.01 20.50
C SER A 534 -4.21 -5.43 21.91
N GLY A 535 -3.10 -4.75 22.27
CA GLY A 535 -2.88 -4.19 23.60
C GLY A 535 -2.22 -5.14 24.61
N LYS A 536 -1.72 -6.31 24.16
CA LYS A 536 -1.11 -7.36 25.02
C LYS A 536 -0.03 -6.84 25.98
N THR A 537 0.92 -6.06 25.49
CA THR A 537 2.01 -5.47 26.30
C THR A 537 1.46 -4.48 27.33
N PHE A 538 0.52 -3.63 26.91
CA PHE A 538 -0.12 -2.65 27.80
C PHE A 538 -0.93 -3.33 28.91
N PHE A 539 -1.65 -4.41 28.60
CA PHE A 539 -2.37 -5.21 29.58
C PHE A 539 -1.44 -5.76 30.68
N VAL A 540 -0.31 -6.36 30.31
CA VAL A 540 0.64 -6.92 31.28
C VAL A 540 1.31 -5.82 32.09
N HIS A 541 1.64 -4.69 31.47
CA HIS A 541 2.13 -3.51 32.19
C HIS A 541 1.12 -3.01 33.23
N GLN A 542 -0.19 -3.01 32.94
CA GLN A 542 -1.21 -2.63 33.92
C GLN A 542 -1.35 -3.64 35.08
N ILE A 543 -1.07 -4.93 34.85
CA ILE A 543 -0.95 -5.92 35.93
C ILE A 543 0.23 -5.59 36.82
N SER A 544 1.40 -5.38 36.22
CA SER A 544 2.62 -4.99 36.94
C SER A 544 2.40 -3.72 37.78
N ASP A 545 1.78 -2.69 37.20
CA ASP A 545 1.45 -1.43 37.88
C ASP A 545 0.58 -1.64 39.12
N ALA A 546 -0.42 -2.51 39.02
CA ALA A 546 -1.30 -2.84 40.14
C ALA A 546 -0.57 -3.62 41.26
N LEU A 547 0.51 -4.31 40.93
CA LEU A 547 1.29 -5.16 41.84
C LEU A 547 2.62 -4.53 42.28
N ARG A 548 2.92 -3.28 41.88
CA ARG A 548 4.24 -2.59 41.96
C ARG A 548 5.01 -2.71 43.28
N GLN A 549 4.35 -2.97 44.40
CA GLN A 549 5.00 -3.12 45.72
C GLN A 549 5.29 -4.58 46.12
N ASN A 550 4.71 -5.56 45.40
CA ASN A 550 4.70 -6.97 45.77
C ASN A 550 5.37 -7.88 44.73
N VAL A 551 5.61 -7.39 43.50
CA VAL A 551 6.12 -8.19 42.38
C VAL A 551 7.18 -7.42 41.60
N ARG A 552 8.24 -8.11 41.20
CA ARG A 552 9.20 -7.60 40.22
C ARG A 552 8.74 -7.87 38.81
N TYR A 553 8.82 -6.87 37.95
CA TYR A 553 8.46 -7.00 36.54
C TYR A 553 9.68 -6.90 35.62
N SER A 554 9.72 -7.73 34.59
CA SER A 554 10.74 -7.66 33.53
C SER A 554 10.09 -7.89 32.17
N GLU A 555 10.24 -6.91 31.29
CA GLU A 555 9.81 -6.98 29.89
C GLU A 555 11.02 -7.29 29.01
N ILE A 556 10.88 -8.29 28.13
CA ILE A 556 11.93 -8.80 27.26
C ILE A 556 11.34 -8.92 25.86
N ASN A 557 11.80 -8.09 24.93
CA ASN A 557 11.40 -8.19 23.53
C ASN A 557 12.44 -9.02 22.75
N LEU A 558 12.08 -10.23 22.31
CA LEU A 558 13.00 -11.14 21.63
C LEU A 558 13.41 -10.67 20.22
N ALA A 559 12.63 -9.78 19.61
CA ALA A 559 13.00 -9.16 18.34
C ALA A 559 14.13 -8.13 18.49
N GLU A 560 14.29 -7.54 19.68
CA GLU A 560 15.20 -6.40 19.93
C GLU A 560 16.41 -6.76 20.83
N THR A 561 16.37 -7.89 21.54
CA THR A 561 17.45 -8.33 22.44
C THR A 561 18.39 -9.35 21.78
N ASP A 562 19.62 -9.46 22.28
CA ASP A 562 20.57 -10.55 21.97
C ASP A 562 20.74 -11.52 23.17
N GLU A 563 21.55 -12.57 22.96
CA GLU A 563 21.83 -13.60 23.97
C GLU A 563 22.42 -13.05 25.27
N ARG A 564 23.40 -12.17 25.13
CA ARG A 564 24.13 -11.64 26.27
C ARG A 564 23.23 -10.75 27.12
N ALA A 565 22.45 -9.87 26.48
CA ALA A 565 21.54 -8.96 27.15
C ALA A 565 20.44 -9.72 27.91
N PHE A 566 19.81 -10.72 27.28
CA PHE A 566 18.81 -11.56 27.95
C PHE A 566 19.40 -12.29 29.15
N ARG A 567 20.56 -12.95 29.00
CA ARG A 567 21.20 -13.67 30.11
C ARG A 567 21.56 -12.72 31.25
N GLY A 568 21.95 -11.48 30.93
CA GLY A 568 22.15 -10.42 31.90
C GLY A 568 20.89 -10.11 32.72
N VAL A 569 19.75 -9.90 32.04
CA VAL A 569 18.45 -9.65 32.70
C VAL A 569 18.08 -10.83 33.61
N MET A 570 18.19 -12.06 33.13
CA MET A 570 17.84 -13.25 33.91
C MET A 570 18.75 -13.43 35.12
N THR A 571 20.07 -13.24 34.95
CA THR A 571 21.05 -13.35 36.04
C THR A 571 20.80 -12.30 37.13
N GLN A 572 20.48 -11.06 36.75
CA GLN A 572 20.17 -10.00 37.70
C GLN A 572 18.88 -10.31 38.48
N GLN A 573 17.86 -10.84 37.81
CA GLN A 573 16.61 -11.23 38.45
C GLN A 573 16.79 -12.44 39.37
N ASP A 574 17.69 -13.36 39.02
CA ASP A 574 18.00 -14.53 39.85
C ASP A 574 18.68 -14.19 41.18
N MET A 575 19.35 -13.05 41.29
CA MET A 575 20.01 -12.62 42.53
C MET A 575 19.04 -12.02 43.56
N LEU A 576 17.79 -11.77 43.20
CA LEU A 576 16.84 -11.05 44.04
C LEU A 576 15.72 -11.99 44.55
N ASP A 577 15.27 -11.82 45.81
CA ASP A 577 14.21 -12.64 46.43
C ASP A 577 12.83 -12.02 46.33
N GLY A 578 11.80 -12.82 46.05
CA GLY A 578 10.40 -12.35 45.92
C GLY A 578 9.70 -12.83 44.64
N PRO A 579 8.40 -12.51 44.47
CA PRO A 579 7.65 -12.83 43.26
C PRO A 579 8.17 -12.08 42.04
N SER A 580 8.24 -12.77 40.89
CA SER A 580 8.66 -12.18 39.62
C SER A 580 7.66 -12.47 38.49
N LEU A 581 7.32 -11.44 37.73
CA LEU A 581 6.52 -11.48 36.51
C LEU A 581 7.41 -11.14 35.31
N PHE A 582 7.57 -12.10 34.41
CA PHE A 582 8.33 -11.96 33.18
C PHE A 582 7.38 -11.89 31.98
N PHE A 583 7.49 -10.84 31.18
CA PHE A 583 6.79 -10.70 29.91
C PHE A 583 7.79 -10.83 28.78
N VAL A 584 7.72 -11.92 28.03
CA VAL A 584 8.58 -12.19 26.87
C VAL A 584 7.74 -11.93 25.62
N ASP A 585 7.98 -10.79 24.98
CA ASP A 585 7.30 -10.40 23.75
C ASP A 585 8.02 -10.93 22.51
N GLU A 586 7.27 -11.06 21.42
CA GLU A 586 7.74 -11.57 20.13
C GLU A 586 8.44 -12.93 20.26
N ALA A 587 7.82 -13.84 21.03
CA ALA A 587 8.31 -15.18 21.33
C ALA A 587 8.47 -16.10 20.11
N ASP A 588 8.19 -15.61 18.91
CA ASP A 588 8.19 -16.28 17.62
C ASP A 588 9.00 -15.54 16.54
N SER A 589 9.79 -14.52 16.92
CA SER A 589 10.48 -13.61 16.00
C SER A 589 11.82 -14.11 15.42
N ARG A 590 12.50 -15.07 16.04
CA ARG A 590 13.90 -15.48 15.74
C ARG A 590 14.02 -16.79 14.95
N LYS A 591 13.67 -16.77 13.66
CA LYS A 591 13.39 -17.96 12.82
C LYS A 591 14.53 -18.97 12.58
N VAL A 592 15.80 -18.60 12.78
CA VAL A 592 16.96 -19.41 12.34
C VAL A 592 17.91 -19.72 13.50
N GLU A 593 17.66 -19.17 14.68
CA GLU A 593 18.54 -19.26 15.84
C GLU A 593 17.97 -20.27 16.85
N ALA A 594 18.85 -21.05 17.51
CA ALA A 594 18.45 -21.88 18.66
C ALA A 594 18.28 -21.04 19.95
N TRP A 595 19.06 -19.98 20.03
CA TRP A 595 18.74 -18.78 20.79
C TRP A 595 17.44 -18.15 20.26
N PRO A 596 16.48 -17.65 21.09
CA PRO A 596 16.50 -17.53 22.54
C PRO A 596 15.92 -18.74 23.30
N TYR A 597 15.32 -19.71 22.61
CA TYR A 597 14.59 -20.81 23.28
C TYR A 597 15.50 -21.67 24.13
N GLU A 598 16.70 -22.00 23.63
CA GLU A 598 17.68 -22.76 24.40
C GLU A 598 18.05 -22.11 25.73
N ALA A 599 18.12 -20.77 25.76
CA ALA A 599 18.44 -20.06 26.98
C ALA A 599 17.22 -19.77 27.86
N LEU A 600 16.03 -19.70 27.28
CA LEU A 600 14.79 -19.46 28.02
C LEU A 600 14.30 -20.74 28.73
N ILE A 601 14.47 -21.92 28.11
CA ILE A 601 14.00 -23.21 28.62
C ILE A 601 14.42 -23.49 30.07
N PRO A 602 15.69 -23.29 30.50
CA PRO A 602 16.10 -23.50 31.88
C PRO A 602 15.28 -22.67 32.89
N TYR A 603 14.86 -21.47 32.51
CA TYR A 603 14.09 -20.59 33.38
C TYR A 603 12.60 -20.90 33.39
N LEU A 604 12.08 -21.59 32.36
CA LEU A 604 10.68 -22.05 32.33
C LEU A 604 10.47 -23.36 33.09
N ASP A 605 11.53 -24.05 33.50
CA ASP A 605 11.43 -25.31 34.22
C ASP A 605 11.24 -25.06 35.73
N ALA A 606 10.07 -25.42 36.24
CA ALA A 606 9.70 -25.26 37.64
C ALA A 606 10.67 -25.94 38.63
N LYS A 607 11.46 -26.93 38.17
CA LYS A 607 12.44 -27.63 39.01
C LYS A 607 13.72 -26.84 39.26
N VAL A 608 14.01 -25.81 38.46
CA VAL A 608 15.26 -25.04 38.55
C VAL A 608 15.20 -24.04 39.70
N HIS A 609 14.01 -23.54 40.04
CA HIS A 609 13.78 -22.61 41.16
C HIS A 609 12.56 -23.00 42.02
N PRO A 610 12.61 -24.13 42.75
CA PRO A 610 11.43 -24.72 43.42
C PRO A 610 10.85 -23.85 44.55
N ASN A 611 11.60 -22.87 45.05
CA ASN A 611 11.21 -22.00 46.17
C ASN A 611 10.78 -20.60 45.73
N ARG A 612 10.62 -20.35 44.42
CA ARG A 612 10.28 -19.01 43.88
C ARG A 612 8.87 -18.96 43.30
N ARG A 613 8.27 -17.77 43.38
CA ARG A 613 6.99 -17.44 42.74
C ARG A 613 7.29 -16.73 41.44
N GLN A 614 7.04 -17.40 40.32
CA GLN A 614 7.43 -16.92 39.00
C GLN A 614 6.28 -17.13 38.02
N VAL A 615 5.97 -16.07 37.28
CA VAL A 615 5.03 -16.13 36.17
C VAL A 615 5.74 -15.67 34.90
N PHE A 616 5.79 -16.54 33.89
CA PHE A 616 6.24 -16.18 32.54
C PHE A 616 5.04 -16.06 31.63
N ILE A 617 5.00 -14.97 30.87
CA ILE A 617 4.04 -14.76 29.79
C ILE A 617 4.83 -14.69 28.49
N LEU A 618 4.78 -15.75 27.70
CA LEU A 618 5.34 -15.79 26.36
C LEU A 618 4.29 -15.30 25.38
N ALA A 619 4.48 -14.12 24.82
CA ALA A 619 3.55 -13.50 23.88
C ALA A 619 4.13 -13.43 22.48
N GLY A 620 3.29 -13.65 21.47
CA GLY A 620 3.68 -13.53 20.06
C GLY A 620 2.50 -13.18 19.18
N SER A 621 2.83 -12.78 17.96
CA SER A 621 1.86 -12.22 17.01
C SER A 621 1.94 -12.84 15.62
N SER A 622 2.83 -13.82 15.38
CA SER A 622 2.93 -14.48 14.09
C SER A 622 1.70 -15.34 13.80
N GLY A 623 1.35 -15.39 12.53
CA GLY A 623 0.16 -16.10 12.06
C GLY A 623 -1.14 -15.41 12.46
N THR A 624 -2.23 -16.14 12.27
CA THR A 624 -3.62 -15.68 12.44
C THR A 624 -4.31 -16.29 13.65
N SER A 625 -3.63 -17.18 14.38
CA SER A 625 -4.14 -17.88 15.56
C SER A 625 -3.01 -18.45 16.43
N MET A 626 -3.32 -18.84 17.67
CA MET A 626 -2.41 -19.58 18.56
C MET A 626 -1.88 -20.83 17.88
N LYS A 627 -2.73 -21.52 17.11
CA LYS A 627 -2.33 -22.75 16.41
C LYS A 627 -1.21 -22.48 15.42
N GLU A 628 -1.27 -21.36 14.70
CA GLU A 628 -0.25 -20.99 13.72
C GLU A 628 1.02 -20.48 14.41
N MET A 629 0.90 -19.67 15.46
CA MET A 629 2.04 -19.28 16.29
C MET A 629 2.77 -20.49 16.88
N LYS A 630 2.04 -21.46 17.43
CA LYS A 630 2.61 -22.71 17.95
C LYS A 630 3.32 -23.48 16.85
N ARG A 631 2.72 -23.60 15.67
CA ARG A 631 3.37 -24.23 14.51
C ARG A 631 4.67 -23.50 14.15
N ASN A 632 4.66 -22.17 14.14
CA ASN A 632 5.86 -21.38 13.90
C ASN A 632 6.91 -21.68 14.98
N ILE A 633 6.56 -21.61 16.26
CA ILE A 633 7.46 -21.97 17.37
C ILE A 633 8.03 -23.38 17.18
N THR A 634 7.20 -24.40 16.90
CA THR A 634 7.67 -25.78 16.67
C THR A 634 8.65 -25.94 15.52
N SER A 635 8.61 -25.04 14.53
CA SER A 635 9.56 -25.09 13.40
C SER A 635 10.98 -24.61 13.76
N HIS A 636 11.16 -24.01 14.94
CA HIS A 636 12.46 -23.55 15.43
C HIS A 636 13.22 -24.66 16.15
N PRO A 637 14.57 -24.62 16.16
CA PRO A 637 15.35 -25.42 17.09
C PRO A 637 14.87 -25.18 18.53
N LYS A 638 14.67 -26.26 19.31
CA LYS A 638 14.14 -26.23 20.69
C LYS A 638 12.72 -25.68 20.87
N GLY A 639 11.99 -25.40 19.79
CA GLY A 639 10.62 -24.88 19.88
C GLY A 639 9.62 -25.87 20.50
N LEU A 640 9.76 -27.17 20.18
CA LEU A 640 8.95 -28.21 20.83
C LEU A 640 9.22 -28.31 22.33
N ASP A 641 10.49 -28.20 22.73
CA ASP A 641 10.88 -28.19 24.14
C ASP A 641 10.31 -26.97 24.87
N LEU A 642 10.36 -25.79 24.26
CA LEU A 642 9.75 -24.56 24.80
C LEU A 642 8.24 -24.75 25.05
N LEU A 643 7.49 -25.21 24.05
CA LEU A 643 6.04 -25.40 24.17
C LEU A 643 5.68 -26.48 25.20
N SER A 644 6.53 -27.49 25.42
CA SER A 644 6.32 -28.49 26.46
C SER A 644 6.34 -27.92 27.89
N ARG A 645 6.88 -26.71 28.08
CA ARG A 645 6.90 -26.00 29.36
C ARG A 645 5.67 -25.12 29.59
N ILE A 646 4.75 -25.06 28.64
CA ILE A 646 3.46 -24.39 28.81
C ILE A 646 2.43 -25.42 29.31
N PRO A 647 1.90 -25.27 30.54
CA PRO A 647 0.88 -26.17 31.06
C PRO A 647 -0.40 -26.15 30.22
N GLN A 648 -1.09 -27.29 30.16
CA GLN A 648 -2.39 -27.38 29.52
C GLN A 648 -3.38 -26.42 30.19
N GLY A 649 -4.06 -25.58 29.39
CA GLY A 649 -5.01 -24.59 29.89
C GLY A 649 -4.41 -23.19 30.15
N ASN A 650 -3.11 -23.01 29.93
CA ASN A 650 -2.42 -21.71 30.03
C ASN A 650 -2.18 -21.04 28.66
N GLU A 651 -3.01 -21.37 27.67
CA GLU A 651 -2.95 -20.82 26.31
C GLU A 651 -4.10 -19.84 26.11
N TYR A 652 -3.79 -18.61 25.70
CA TYR A 652 -4.77 -17.53 25.57
C TYR A 652 -4.66 -16.83 24.21
N GLU A 653 -5.79 -16.68 23.52
CA GLU A 653 -5.91 -15.87 22.31
C GLU A 653 -6.59 -14.54 22.63
N ILE A 654 -5.83 -13.44 22.64
CA ILE A 654 -6.40 -12.11 22.86
C ILE A 654 -6.86 -11.55 21.50
N PRO A 655 -8.16 -11.26 21.31
CA PRO A 655 -8.65 -10.72 20.05
C PRO A 655 -8.18 -9.28 19.82
N ALA A 656 -8.13 -8.87 18.55
CA ALA A 656 -7.86 -7.50 18.15
C ALA A 656 -8.79 -6.49 18.85
N MET A 657 -8.34 -5.25 18.96
CA MET A 657 -9.17 -4.18 19.52
C MET A 657 -10.29 -3.82 18.54
N THR A 658 -11.52 -3.82 19.02
CA THR A 658 -12.67 -3.24 18.31
C THR A 658 -12.59 -1.71 18.33
N PRO A 659 -13.33 -1.01 17.46
CA PRO A 659 -13.37 0.45 17.53
C PRO A 659 -13.90 0.99 18.87
N GLY A 660 -14.85 0.28 19.49
CA GLY A 660 -15.30 0.57 20.85
C GLY A 660 -14.18 0.43 21.90
N ASP A 661 -13.30 -0.57 21.77
CA ASP A 661 -12.13 -0.71 22.63
C ASP A 661 -11.21 0.51 22.51
N ARG A 662 -10.95 0.99 21.28
CA ARG A 662 -10.11 2.17 21.03
C ARG A 662 -10.68 3.43 21.67
N ILE A 663 -11.99 3.64 21.57
CA ILE A 663 -12.68 4.77 22.23
C ILE A 663 -12.52 4.70 23.75
N LEU A 664 -12.80 3.54 24.36
CA LEU A 664 -12.70 3.38 25.81
C LEU A 664 -11.28 3.55 26.33
N ILE A 665 -10.28 3.02 25.62
CA ILE A 665 -8.87 3.18 25.98
C ILE A 665 -8.46 4.65 25.89
N THR A 666 -8.93 5.38 24.88
CA THR A 666 -8.68 6.81 24.74
C THR A 666 -9.29 7.58 25.90
N LEU A 667 -10.57 7.34 26.22
CA LEU A 667 -11.27 7.95 27.34
C LEU A 667 -10.58 7.67 28.68
N ALA A 668 -10.22 6.42 28.95
CA ALA A 668 -9.50 6.04 30.16
C ALA A 668 -8.12 6.69 30.26
N SER A 669 -7.40 6.77 29.13
CA SER A 669 -6.08 7.40 29.08
C SER A 669 -6.15 8.91 29.29
N LEU A 670 -7.15 9.59 28.71
CA LEU A 670 -7.39 11.03 28.94
C LEU A 670 -7.73 11.31 30.40
N LYS A 671 -8.65 10.53 31.00
CA LYS A 671 -9.04 10.68 32.41
C LYS A 671 -7.85 10.49 33.35
N GLN A 672 -7.02 9.48 33.11
CA GLN A 672 -5.82 9.26 33.91
C GLN A 672 -4.78 10.35 33.71
N ALA A 673 -4.44 10.68 32.46
CA ALA A 673 -3.44 11.71 32.16
C ALA A 673 -3.84 13.05 32.79
N GLY A 674 -5.13 13.38 32.79
CA GLY A 674 -5.68 14.50 33.54
C GLY A 674 -5.31 14.44 35.01
N ARG A 675 -5.70 13.36 35.70
CA ARG A 675 -5.42 13.15 37.12
C ARG A 675 -3.93 13.25 37.45
N ASP A 676 -3.08 12.67 36.62
CA ASP A 676 -1.62 12.65 36.81
C ASP A 676 -1.00 14.06 36.81
N ILE A 677 -1.58 15.00 36.07
CA ILE A 677 -1.12 16.39 35.99
C ILE A 677 -2.05 17.39 36.69
N GLY A 678 -2.97 16.91 37.52
CA GLY A 678 -3.89 17.74 38.30
C GLY A 678 -5.01 18.43 37.50
N LYS A 679 -5.36 17.92 36.31
CA LYS A 679 -6.50 18.37 35.50
C LYS A 679 -7.67 17.40 35.62
N ASN A 680 -8.89 17.92 35.77
CA ASN A 680 -10.09 17.08 35.88
C ASN A 680 -10.78 16.93 34.53
N VAL A 681 -10.54 15.84 33.79
CA VAL A 681 -11.19 15.58 32.50
C VAL A 681 -12.57 14.98 32.75
N MET A 682 -13.63 15.76 32.52
CA MET A 682 -15.03 15.40 32.72
C MET A 682 -15.76 15.09 31.41
N GLU A 683 -15.39 15.75 30.31
CA GLU A 683 -16.03 15.57 29.01
C GLU A 683 -14.99 15.52 27.88
N VAL A 684 -15.26 14.72 26.85
CA VAL A 684 -14.37 14.57 25.68
C VAL A 684 -15.19 14.72 24.40
N GLU A 685 -14.73 15.58 23.50
CA GLU A 685 -15.41 15.82 22.22
C GLU A 685 -15.47 14.54 21.37
N LYS A 686 -16.63 14.26 20.78
CA LYS A 686 -16.88 13.09 19.94
C LYS A 686 -15.99 13.09 18.70
N LEU A 687 -15.71 14.26 18.11
CA LEU A 687 -14.76 14.35 16.99
C LEU A 687 -13.35 13.91 17.40
N ALA A 688 -12.91 14.23 18.62
CA ALA A 688 -11.60 13.78 19.12
C ALA A 688 -11.55 12.25 19.29
N LEU A 689 -12.63 11.66 19.80
CA LEU A 689 -12.77 10.21 19.93
C LEU A 689 -12.87 9.51 18.59
N TYR A 690 -13.60 10.10 17.64
CA TYR A 690 -13.72 9.62 16.28
C TYR A 690 -12.34 9.58 15.62
N TYR A 691 -11.57 10.68 15.69
CA TYR A 691 -10.19 10.72 15.21
C TYR A 691 -9.34 9.61 15.85
N ALA A 692 -9.37 9.46 17.17
CA ALA A 692 -8.59 8.42 17.84
C ALA A 692 -8.97 6.99 17.39
N ALA A 693 -10.24 6.77 17.05
CA ALA A 693 -10.78 5.47 16.67
C ALA A 693 -10.57 5.10 15.18
N VAL A 694 -10.44 6.07 14.27
CA VAL A 694 -10.32 5.80 12.82
C VAL A 694 -8.93 6.07 12.26
N THR A 695 -8.09 6.83 12.97
CA THR A 695 -6.74 7.19 12.51
C THR A 695 -5.79 5.99 12.56
N PRO A 696 -5.15 5.58 11.43
CA PRO A 696 -4.24 4.44 11.38
C PRO A 696 -2.98 4.59 12.25
N GLU A 697 -2.49 5.81 12.43
CA GLU A 697 -1.32 6.13 13.26
C GLU A 697 -1.58 5.88 14.76
N LEU A 698 -2.85 5.71 15.13
CA LEU A 698 -3.32 5.41 16.48
C LEU A 698 -3.86 3.96 16.58
N ALA A 699 -3.27 3.04 15.82
CA ALA A 699 -3.71 1.65 15.70
C ALA A 699 -3.55 0.81 16.98
N ASN A 700 -2.71 1.22 17.94
CA ASN A 700 -2.48 0.45 19.17
C ASN A 700 -2.68 1.26 20.47
N ALA A 701 -2.88 0.53 21.58
CA ALA A 701 -3.19 1.12 22.89
C ALA A 701 -2.10 2.07 23.42
N ARG A 702 -0.82 1.82 23.10
CA ARG A 702 0.29 2.68 23.50
C ARG A 702 0.22 4.03 22.77
N GLN A 703 0.03 4.00 21.46
CA GLN A 703 -0.13 5.22 20.64
C GLN A 703 -1.33 6.05 21.11
N LEU A 704 -2.46 5.40 21.41
CA LEU A 704 -3.66 6.07 21.95
C LEU A 704 -3.35 6.78 23.28
N ARG A 705 -2.61 6.13 24.18
CA ARG A 705 -2.22 6.71 25.47
C ARG A 705 -1.23 7.87 25.31
N GLU A 706 -0.20 7.72 24.49
CA GLU A 706 0.77 8.79 24.22
C GLU A 706 0.08 10.00 23.58
N SER A 707 -0.89 9.77 22.70
CA SER A 707 -1.74 10.82 22.14
C SER A 707 -2.59 11.49 23.21
N ALA A 708 -3.23 10.72 24.09
CA ALA A 708 -4.04 11.24 25.19
C ALA A 708 -3.21 12.10 26.17
N LEU A 709 -2.00 11.68 26.52
CA LEU A 709 -1.10 12.45 27.39
C LEU A 709 -0.81 13.84 26.81
N ARG A 710 -0.35 13.87 25.55
CA ARG A 710 -0.08 15.13 24.83
C ARG A 710 -1.34 15.99 24.70
N CYS A 711 -2.50 15.37 24.53
CA CYS A 711 -3.77 16.05 24.45
C CYS A 711 -4.10 16.78 25.76
N VAL A 712 -4.01 16.09 26.90
CA VAL A 712 -4.28 16.67 28.22
C VAL A 712 -3.25 17.74 28.58
N GLU A 713 -1.98 17.56 28.24
CA GLU A 713 -0.94 18.59 28.43
C GLU A 713 -1.33 19.91 27.76
N ARG A 714 -1.92 19.85 26.56
CA ARG A 714 -2.37 21.02 25.78
C ARG A 714 -3.73 21.58 26.19
N MET A 715 -4.47 20.94 27.09
CA MET A 715 -5.71 21.51 27.60
C MET A 715 -5.43 22.83 28.35
N PRO A 716 -6.22 23.90 28.14
CA PRO A 716 -6.10 25.12 28.92
C PRO A 716 -6.28 24.88 30.42
N ALA A 717 -5.62 25.70 31.25
CA ALA A 717 -5.78 25.62 32.71
C ALA A 717 -7.22 25.95 33.12
N GLY A 718 -7.82 25.13 33.99
CA GLY A 718 -9.19 25.30 34.48
C GLY A 718 -10.28 24.74 33.56
N GLU A 719 -9.94 24.22 32.37
CA GLU A 719 -10.91 23.49 31.54
C GLU A 719 -11.00 22.02 31.95
N ASP A 720 -12.22 21.48 31.94
CA ASP A 720 -12.55 20.09 32.22
C ASP A 720 -13.00 19.32 30.96
N ARG A 721 -12.93 19.96 29.79
CA ARG A 721 -13.34 19.40 28.49
C ARG A 721 -12.15 19.23 27.55
N VAL A 722 -11.97 18.03 27.03
CA VAL A 722 -11.03 17.77 25.92
C VAL A 722 -11.72 18.06 24.60
N ARG A 723 -11.14 18.95 23.80
CA ARG A 723 -11.58 19.28 22.44
C ARG A 723 -10.68 18.63 21.40
N TYR A 724 -11.20 18.49 20.18
CA TYR A 724 -10.45 18.03 19.02
C TYR A 724 -9.14 18.79 18.83
N ASP A 725 -9.16 20.12 18.99
CA ASP A 725 -7.98 20.98 18.83
C ASP A 725 -6.86 20.64 19.82
N ASN A 726 -7.18 20.08 20.99
CA ASN A 726 -6.15 19.68 21.97
C ASN A 726 -5.31 18.50 21.48
N LEU A 727 -5.81 17.70 20.53
CA LEU A 727 -5.05 16.58 19.94
C LEU A 727 -3.81 17.03 19.17
N PHE A 728 -3.76 18.29 18.74
CA PHE A 728 -2.73 18.78 17.82
C PHE A 728 -1.92 19.95 18.39
N GLY A 729 -0.70 20.12 17.88
CA GLY A 729 0.09 21.33 18.12
C GLY A 729 -0.32 22.47 17.19
N SER A 730 0.08 23.70 17.52
CA SER A 730 -0.14 24.85 16.65
C SER A 730 0.49 24.62 15.27
N GLY A 731 -0.33 24.64 14.21
CA GLY A 731 0.13 24.50 12.83
C GLY A 731 0.15 23.07 12.28
N ASP A 732 -0.38 22.08 13.01
CA ASP A 732 -0.48 20.70 12.54
C ASP A 732 -1.34 20.61 11.26
N ILE A 733 -0.76 20.06 10.19
CA ILE A 733 -1.39 19.97 8.86
C ILE A 733 -2.40 18.82 8.83
N HIS A 734 -2.10 17.69 9.48
CA HIS A 734 -2.95 16.51 9.49
C HIS A 734 -4.25 16.76 10.26
N GLY A 735 -4.18 17.44 11.41
CA GLY A 735 -5.37 17.88 12.14
C GLY A 735 -6.25 18.82 11.32
N LYS A 736 -5.65 19.72 10.53
CA LYS A 736 -6.42 20.63 9.65
C LYS A 736 -7.11 19.89 8.51
N GLU A 737 -6.41 18.98 7.84
CA GLU A 737 -6.98 18.19 6.74
C GLU A 737 -8.15 17.34 7.23
N PHE A 738 -7.98 16.67 8.37
CA PHE A 738 -9.03 15.87 8.97
C PHE A 738 -10.23 16.72 9.39
N TRP A 739 -10.01 17.90 9.99
CA TRP A 739 -11.07 18.82 10.36
C TRP A 739 -11.88 19.30 9.14
N ILE A 740 -11.22 19.63 8.02
CA ILE A 740 -11.90 20.03 6.78
C ILE A 740 -12.81 18.91 6.27
N LYS A 741 -12.34 17.66 6.30
CA LYS A 741 -13.14 16.48 5.92
C LYS A 741 -14.31 16.27 6.88
N ALA A 742 -14.05 16.29 8.18
CA ALA A 742 -15.06 16.06 9.22
C ALA A 742 -16.24 17.05 9.15
N ARG A 743 -15.98 18.33 8.79
CA ARG A 743 -17.03 19.33 8.60
C ARG A 743 -18.06 18.97 7.54
N THR A 744 -17.64 18.18 6.55
CA THR A 744 -18.51 17.73 5.46
C THR A 744 -19.14 16.38 5.81
N ASP A 745 -18.34 15.47 6.36
CA ASP A 745 -18.72 14.05 6.44
C ASP A 745 -19.42 13.66 7.75
N ILE A 746 -19.12 14.36 8.86
CA ILE A 746 -19.59 14.05 10.22
C ILE A 746 -19.82 15.34 11.05
N PRO A 747 -20.60 16.31 10.55
CA PRO A 747 -20.82 17.56 11.26
C PRO A 747 -21.50 17.38 12.64
N ASP A 748 -22.20 16.27 12.84
CA ASP A 748 -22.90 15.90 14.08
C ASP A 748 -21.96 15.55 15.25
N LEU A 749 -20.71 15.18 14.98
CA LEU A 749 -19.72 14.88 16.02
C LEU A 749 -18.94 16.12 16.48
N ILE A 750 -19.02 17.22 15.73
CA ILE A 750 -18.30 18.47 15.99
C ILE A 750 -19.01 19.25 17.10
N GLY A 751 -18.28 19.57 18.18
CA GLY A 751 -18.84 20.27 19.33
C GLY A 751 -19.80 19.43 20.19
N ALA A 752 -19.98 18.15 19.89
CA ALA A 752 -20.70 17.19 20.71
C ALA A 752 -19.73 16.46 21.64
N TYR A 753 -20.15 16.16 22.87
CA TYR A 753 -19.27 15.60 23.91
C TYR A 753 -19.79 14.29 24.48
N VAL A 754 -18.87 13.48 24.99
CA VAL A 754 -19.13 12.31 25.85
C VAL A 754 -18.71 12.66 27.27
N ARG A 755 -19.62 12.52 28.22
CA ARG A 755 -19.34 12.73 29.65
C ARG A 755 -18.76 11.47 30.28
N LEU A 756 -17.77 11.66 31.14
CA LEU A 756 -17.15 10.59 31.92
C LEU A 756 -17.77 10.57 33.31
N ASP A 757 -18.52 9.51 33.58
CA ASP A 757 -19.04 9.25 34.93
C ASP A 757 -17.95 8.55 35.77
N ASP A 758 -18.04 8.68 37.09
CA ASP A 758 -17.14 8.00 38.05
C ASP A 758 -17.61 6.57 38.37
#